data_AF-F7AJV6-F1
#
_entry.id   AF-F7AJV6-F1
#
_cell.length_a   1.000
_cell.length_b   1.000
_cell.length_c   1.000
_cell.angle_alpha   90.00
_cell.angle_beta   90.00
_cell.angle_gamma   90.00
#
_symmetry.space_group_name_H-M   'P 1'
#
loop_
_entity.id
_entity.type
_entity.pdbx_description
1 polymer ?
#
loop_
_entity_poly.entity_id
_entity_poly.type
_entity_poly.pdbx_seq_one_letter_code
_entity_poly.pdbx_strand_id
1 'polypeptide(L)'
;MQSLCFNPAAPGFPPLQNQNNINLTLKSPRPAPFAPQYPRRMPTRRPHRTPVQAGVRAGGRDGPENSILPNLHEALLNPKHDQGSSTAANRVRGSLPGDQPGRATLRGKRRPIQDGCAHVTPWQVAILDLFPLRSSFPLSSPWGNEGRAAELRGNCTMLGLSLREVSAALKQGQISPVELCRKCLSRIRETRFLNAYITVSEDKALKQAEESEKRYEKGRALGILDGIPIAIKDNFSTAGIETTCASHMLKGYIPPYNATVVQKLLDQGAVLLGKTNLDEFAMGSGSTDGIFGPVRNPWSYSRQYREKRKPNHHRVDEDSNWLITGGSSGGSAAAVSAFTCFAALGSDTGGSTRNPAALCGLVGLKPTYGLVSRYGLIPLVNSMDVPGILTRCVDDAAIVLGILAGHDVKDSTTTQDPVGPFILPILRDVSKLCIGIPKEYHTPGLSSETQALWSKAADLFESKGAKVVEVSLPHTSYSIVCYHVLCTAEVASNMARFDGLEYGHRCNVNVSTEAMYAATRREGFNDVVRGRILSGNFFLLKENYDDYFVKAQKVRRLIANDFVKVFNSGVDILLTPTTLSDAVPYVEFIKEDNRTRSAQGDIFTQSVNMAGLPAINVPMALSSQGLPVGLQLIGRAFSDQQLLTVARWFEEQVQFPVIQLQELMDNCQSIFQHEKLTSVSLK
;
A
#
# COMPACT_ATOMS: atom_id res chain seq x y z
N MET A 1 -44.10 -1.28 -31.78
CA MET A 1 -44.18 -2.43 -32.71
C MET A 1 -42.77 -2.91 -32.99
N GLN A 2 -42.57 -4.24 -33.04
CA GLN A 2 -41.46 -5.02 -33.62
C GLN A 2 -40.05 -4.39 -33.60
N SER A 3 -39.09 -4.81 -32.76
CA SER A 3 -38.45 -6.14 -32.64
C SER A 3 -37.67 -6.58 -33.89
N LEU A 4 -36.33 -6.54 -33.82
CA LEU A 4 -35.44 -7.37 -34.62
C LEU A 4 -34.16 -7.65 -33.82
N CYS A 5 -34.01 -8.90 -33.38
CA CYS A 5 -32.78 -9.41 -32.78
C CYS A 5 -31.85 -9.91 -33.90
N PHE A 6 -30.54 -9.72 -33.76
CA PHE A 6 -29.56 -10.50 -34.50
C PHE A 6 -28.45 -11.01 -33.57
N ASN A 7 -28.15 -12.29 -33.73
CA ASN A 7 -27.14 -13.05 -33.00
C ASN A 7 -26.25 -13.75 -34.04
N PRO A 8 -24.92 -13.57 -34.02
CA PRO A 8 -24.02 -14.39 -34.83
C PRO A 8 -23.23 -15.36 -33.95
N ALA A 9 -23.54 -16.65 -34.07
CA ALA A 9 -22.68 -17.73 -33.57
C ALA A 9 -21.42 -17.87 -34.44
N ALA A 10 -20.36 -18.45 -33.86
CA ALA A 10 -19.06 -18.61 -34.51
C ALA A 10 -19.03 -19.67 -35.64
N PRO A 11 -18.14 -19.52 -36.63
CA PRO A 11 -17.63 -20.63 -37.44
C PRO A 11 -16.29 -21.15 -36.88
N GLY A 12 -16.10 -22.48 -36.90
CA GLY A 12 -14.88 -23.13 -36.40
C GLY A 12 -13.70 -23.12 -37.37
N PHE A 13 -12.49 -23.26 -36.82
CA PHE A 13 -11.24 -23.44 -37.59
C PHE A 13 -10.90 -24.93 -37.79
N PRO A 14 -10.48 -25.37 -38.99
CA PRO A 14 -9.88 -26.69 -39.20
C PRO A 14 -8.38 -26.69 -38.83
N PRO A 15 -7.78 -27.86 -38.51
CA PRO A 15 -6.39 -27.96 -38.06
C PRO A 15 -5.38 -27.94 -39.22
N LEU A 16 -4.25 -27.28 -39.03
CA LEU A 16 -3.11 -27.32 -39.96
C LEU A 16 -2.10 -28.39 -39.54
N GLN A 17 -1.77 -29.30 -40.48
CA GLN A 17 -0.67 -30.26 -40.36
C GLN A 17 0.64 -29.71 -40.94
N ASN A 18 1.76 -30.21 -40.42
CA ASN A 18 3.11 -29.98 -40.93
C ASN A 18 3.28 -30.36 -42.41
N GLN A 19 3.94 -29.50 -43.20
CA GLN A 19 4.89 -29.93 -44.24
C GLN A 19 6.12 -29.01 -44.29
N ASN A 20 7.26 -29.57 -44.69
CA ASN A 20 8.60 -28.99 -44.55
C ASN A 20 9.08 -28.24 -45.82
N ASN A 21 10.11 -27.40 -45.61
CA ASN A 21 11.18 -27.05 -46.56
C ASN A 21 10.82 -26.37 -47.90
N ILE A 22 10.98 -25.05 -47.96
CA ILE A 22 11.54 -24.36 -49.14
C ILE A 22 12.61 -23.34 -48.69
N ASN A 23 13.82 -23.47 -49.23
CA ASN A 23 14.90 -22.49 -49.05
C ASN A 23 14.63 -21.23 -49.87
N LEU A 24 14.70 -20.03 -49.26
CA LEU A 24 14.79 -18.77 -49.99
C LEU A 24 15.85 -17.84 -49.40
N THR A 25 16.85 -17.52 -50.22
CA THR A 25 17.96 -16.61 -49.93
C THR A 25 17.51 -15.17 -49.72
N LEU A 26 17.89 -14.57 -48.59
CA LEU A 26 17.74 -13.15 -48.33
C LEU A 26 18.78 -12.32 -49.10
N LYS A 27 18.33 -11.45 -50.01
CA LYS A 27 19.08 -10.29 -50.50
C LYS A 27 18.37 -9.01 -50.05
N SER A 28 19.04 -8.18 -49.29
CA SER A 28 18.54 -6.88 -48.84
C SER A 28 18.97 -5.73 -49.78
N PRO A 29 18.06 -4.81 -50.15
CA PRO A 29 18.42 -3.52 -50.70
C PRO A 29 18.66 -2.51 -49.55
N ARG A 30 19.74 -1.73 -49.64
CA ARG A 30 19.99 -0.58 -48.74
C ARG A 30 19.25 0.65 -49.28
N PRO A 31 18.62 1.49 -48.44
CA PRO A 31 18.28 2.86 -48.82
C PRO A 31 19.52 3.77 -48.73
N ALA A 32 19.67 4.69 -49.68
CA ALA A 32 20.76 5.67 -49.72
C ALA A 32 20.42 6.95 -48.93
N PRO A 33 21.41 7.65 -48.34
CA PRO A 33 21.17 8.91 -47.63
C PRO A 33 21.13 10.11 -48.59
N PHE A 34 20.11 10.96 -48.46
CA PHE A 34 20.07 12.28 -49.07
C PHE A 34 20.77 13.32 -48.18
N ALA A 35 21.60 14.17 -48.77
CA ALA A 35 22.25 15.29 -48.10
C ALA A 35 22.27 16.52 -49.04
N PRO A 36 21.90 17.73 -48.59
CA PRO A 36 22.14 18.97 -49.32
C PRO A 36 23.51 19.59 -48.97
N GLN A 37 24.26 20.01 -49.98
CA GLN A 37 25.38 20.97 -49.86
C GLN A 37 24.80 22.40 -49.90
N TYR A 38 25.27 23.42 -49.19
CA TYR A 38 26.49 24.24 -49.37
C TYR A 38 26.46 25.40 -48.32
N PRO A 39 27.45 26.32 -48.22
CA PRO A 39 28.92 26.22 -48.26
C PRO A 39 29.58 26.74 -46.94
N ARG A 40 30.90 26.97 -46.94
CA ARG A 40 31.74 27.24 -45.73
C ARG A 40 32.10 28.73 -45.48
N ARG A 41 32.50 29.00 -44.21
CA ARG A 41 33.44 30.03 -43.65
C ARG A 41 32.91 31.42 -43.19
N MET A 42 32.82 31.59 -41.86
CA MET A 42 33.65 32.46 -40.96
C MET A 42 34.22 33.80 -41.50
N PRO A 43 34.34 34.89 -40.68
CA PRO A 43 34.89 34.83 -39.32
C PRO A 43 34.31 35.78 -38.24
N THR A 44 34.92 35.72 -37.05
CA THR A 44 34.65 36.46 -35.81
C THR A 44 35.01 37.95 -35.84
N ARG A 45 34.28 38.80 -35.08
CA ARG A 45 34.79 39.98 -34.33
C ARG A 45 33.71 40.68 -33.46
N ARG A 46 34.02 40.86 -32.17
CA ARG A 46 33.70 42.04 -31.33
C ARG A 46 35.05 42.79 -31.11
N PRO A 47 35.14 44.05 -30.60
CA PRO A 47 34.14 44.83 -29.84
C PRO A 47 34.00 46.32 -30.27
N HIS A 48 33.16 47.10 -29.58
CA HIS A 48 33.51 48.45 -29.06
C HIS A 48 32.46 49.01 -28.08
N ARG A 49 32.89 49.98 -27.24
CA ARG A 49 32.12 50.83 -26.30
C ARG A 49 32.01 52.26 -26.87
N THR A 50 31.24 53.27 -26.42
CA THR A 50 30.35 53.54 -25.25
C THR A 50 29.38 54.70 -25.69
N PRO A 51 28.90 55.67 -24.87
CA PRO A 51 28.09 55.65 -23.63
C PRO A 51 26.80 56.52 -23.71
N VAL A 52 25.89 56.41 -22.73
CA VAL A 52 25.03 57.54 -22.26
C VAL A 52 24.87 57.46 -20.72
N GLN A 53 24.90 58.60 -20.03
CA GLN A 53 24.76 58.78 -18.57
C GLN A 53 23.25 59.01 -18.19
N ALA A 54 22.75 59.20 -16.96
CA ALA A 54 23.30 59.44 -15.61
C ALA A 54 22.25 59.12 -14.51
N GLY A 55 22.64 59.17 -13.22
CA GLY A 55 21.72 59.27 -12.05
C GLY A 55 21.48 57.95 -11.29
N VAL A 56 22.27 57.50 -10.30
CA VAL A 56 22.71 58.10 -9.01
C VAL A 56 21.61 58.26 -7.96
N ARG A 57 21.52 57.31 -7.02
CA ARG A 57 21.78 57.51 -5.56
C ARG A 57 21.99 56.16 -4.85
N ALA A 58 22.55 56.18 -3.65
CA ALA A 58 23.38 55.10 -3.10
C ALA A 58 23.11 54.75 -1.62
N GLY A 59 23.73 53.64 -1.18
CA GLY A 59 23.75 53.08 0.17
C GLY A 59 23.29 51.61 0.15
N GLY A 60 23.99 50.59 0.63
CA GLY A 60 25.25 50.45 1.38
C GLY A 60 25.18 49.06 2.04
N ARG A 61 26.03 48.10 1.66
CA ARG A 61 27.19 47.60 2.44
C ARG A 61 26.81 47.06 3.84
N ASP A 62 27.19 45.85 4.27
CA ASP A 62 28.13 44.84 3.74
C ASP A 62 27.65 43.41 4.06
N GLY A 63 28.19 42.41 3.37
CA GLY A 63 28.08 41.00 3.73
C GLY A 63 29.27 40.20 3.16
N PRO A 64 29.86 39.23 3.90
CA PRO A 64 30.98 38.45 3.41
C PRO A 64 30.53 37.23 2.58
N GLU A 65 31.23 37.00 1.48
CA GLU A 65 31.15 35.77 0.70
C GLU A 65 31.71 34.58 1.49
N ASN A 66 31.18 33.38 1.26
CA ASN A 66 32.00 32.18 1.33
C ASN A 66 31.45 31.11 0.38
N SER A 67 32.20 30.88 -0.70
CA SER A 67 32.03 29.73 -1.57
C SER A 67 32.66 28.49 -0.93
N ILE A 68 32.06 27.31 -1.13
CA ILE A 68 32.72 26.01 -1.34
C ILE A 68 31.64 24.98 -1.70
N LEU A 69 31.80 24.35 -2.86
CA LEU A 69 31.14 23.10 -3.23
C LEU A 69 32.14 21.96 -2.98
N PRO A 70 31.70 20.80 -2.49
CA PRO A 70 32.39 19.55 -2.74
C PRO A 70 31.57 18.63 -3.66
N ASN A 71 32.19 18.22 -4.77
CA ASN A 71 31.71 17.09 -5.56
C ASN A 71 31.82 15.81 -4.74
N LEU A 72 30.76 14.99 -4.70
CA LEU A 72 30.78 13.63 -4.14
C LEU A 72 30.52 12.61 -5.24
N HIS A 73 31.59 12.22 -5.92
CA HIS A 73 31.69 11.01 -6.73
C HIS A 73 33.09 10.41 -6.49
N GLU A 74 33.22 9.09 -6.63
CA GLU A 74 34.41 8.26 -6.34
C GLU A 74 34.68 7.91 -4.85
N ALA A 75 34.06 6.82 -4.37
CA ALA A 75 34.53 6.06 -3.20
C ALA A 75 34.03 4.60 -3.17
N LEU A 76 34.02 3.89 -4.30
CA LEU A 76 33.75 2.45 -4.36
C LEU A 76 34.62 1.77 -5.43
N LEU A 77 35.79 1.24 -5.06
CA LEU A 77 36.45 0.09 -5.72
C LEU A 77 37.72 -0.40 -4.96
N ASN A 78 37.52 -1.45 -4.16
CA ASN A 78 38.47 -2.48 -3.67
C ASN A 78 39.73 -2.16 -2.81
N PRO A 79 40.17 -3.13 -1.95
CA PRO A 79 41.19 -2.91 -0.91
C PRO A 79 42.57 -3.56 -1.20
N LYS A 80 43.63 -3.10 -0.53
CA LYS A 80 44.88 -3.85 -0.27
C LYS A 80 45.54 -3.49 1.08
N HIS A 81 46.38 -4.42 1.57
CA HIS A 81 47.05 -4.50 2.88
C HIS A 81 48.13 -3.44 3.17
N ASP A 82 48.30 -3.08 4.46
CA ASP A 82 49.45 -3.44 5.34
C ASP A 82 49.15 -2.97 6.78
N GLN A 83 49.23 -3.81 7.84
CA GLN A 83 50.37 -4.30 8.64
C GLN A 83 50.88 -3.39 9.80
N GLY A 84 51.05 -4.03 10.96
CA GLY A 84 51.67 -3.51 12.20
C GLY A 84 50.67 -3.15 13.33
N SER A 85 50.75 -3.61 14.58
CA SER A 85 51.45 -4.70 15.30
C SER A 85 51.23 -4.49 16.82
N SER A 86 51.41 -5.54 17.64
CA SER A 86 51.45 -5.55 19.14
C SER A 86 50.10 -5.54 19.89
N THR A 87 49.90 -6.23 21.03
CA THR A 87 50.66 -7.35 21.66
C THR A 87 49.77 -8.13 22.65
N ALA A 88 50.23 -9.33 23.04
CA ALA A 88 49.75 -10.19 24.14
C ALA A 88 48.40 -10.91 23.96
N ALA A 89 48.16 -12.16 24.38
CA ALA A 89 48.94 -13.41 24.54
C ALA A 89 48.14 -14.32 25.50
N ASN A 90 47.57 -15.43 25.02
CA ASN A 90 47.77 -16.72 25.70
C ASN A 90 47.45 -17.93 24.81
N ARG A 91 47.78 -19.12 25.31
CA ARG A 91 48.26 -20.29 24.54
C ARG A 91 47.27 -21.47 24.40
N VAL A 92 47.25 -22.10 23.20
CA VAL A 92 47.51 -23.55 22.92
C VAL A 92 46.44 -24.59 23.39
N ARG A 93 46.07 -25.72 22.73
CA ARG A 93 46.53 -26.60 21.60
C ARG A 93 45.25 -27.17 20.89
N GLY A 94 45.20 -27.51 19.59
CA GLY A 94 45.65 -28.79 18.97
C GLY A 94 44.67 -29.96 19.22
N SER A 95 44.25 -30.83 18.27
CA SER A 95 44.70 -31.12 16.89
C SER A 95 43.65 -31.96 16.08
N LEU A 96 43.70 -31.94 14.74
CA LEU A 96 43.18 -32.99 13.82
C LEU A 96 44.39 -33.66 13.12
N PRO A 97 44.26 -34.85 12.47
CA PRO A 97 44.10 -34.87 10.99
C PRO A 97 43.44 -36.13 10.33
N GLY A 98 43.07 -35.98 9.05
CA GLY A 98 42.98 -37.05 8.00
C GLY A 98 41.70 -37.90 7.93
N ASP A 99 41.33 -38.54 6.81
CA ASP A 99 41.64 -38.34 5.38
C ASP A 99 40.59 -39.12 4.51
N GLN A 100 40.48 -38.89 3.19
CA GLN A 100 39.53 -39.61 2.28
C GLN A 100 40.20 -40.82 1.54
N PRO A 101 39.66 -41.48 0.47
CA PRO A 101 38.30 -41.54 -0.14
C PRO A 101 37.78 -42.97 -0.52
N GLY A 102 36.56 -43.09 -1.07
CA GLY A 102 36.05 -44.33 -1.69
C GLY A 102 34.87 -44.17 -2.68
N ARG A 103 35.00 -44.73 -3.89
CA ARG A 103 34.00 -44.74 -4.99
C ARG A 103 33.32 -46.12 -5.09
N ALA A 104 32.04 -46.22 -5.50
CA ALA A 104 31.57 -47.05 -6.62
C ALA A 104 30.02 -47.14 -6.75
N THR A 105 29.56 -47.42 -7.98
CA THR A 105 28.16 -47.59 -8.42
C THR A 105 27.72 -49.06 -8.49
N LEU A 106 26.40 -49.37 -8.48
CA LEU A 106 25.72 -50.14 -9.55
C LEU A 106 24.19 -50.38 -9.33
N ARG A 107 23.51 -50.87 -10.38
CA ARG A 107 22.05 -51.11 -10.49
C ARG A 107 21.68 -52.60 -10.41
N GLY A 108 20.46 -52.92 -9.94
CA GLY A 108 19.68 -54.11 -10.34
C GLY A 108 18.38 -54.24 -9.49
N LYS A 109 17.14 -54.08 -9.99
CA LYS A 109 16.28 -54.81 -10.97
C LYS A 109 15.55 -56.06 -10.41
N ARG A 110 14.20 -56.05 -10.55
CA ARG A 110 13.21 -57.17 -10.58
C ARG A 110 12.75 -57.73 -9.20
N ARG A 111 11.49 -58.18 -8.97
CA ARG A 111 10.22 -58.31 -9.77
C ARG A 111 8.94 -58.40 -8.83
N PRO A 112 7.68 -58.63 -9.30
CA PRO A 112 6.44 -58.11 -8.67
C PRO A 112 5.33 -59.15 -8.32
N ILE A 113 4.17 -58.66 -7.83
CA ILE A 113 2.79 -59.24 -7.86
C ILE A 113 1.83 -58.00 -7.96
N GLN A 114 1.03 -57.76 -9.02
CA GLN A 114 -0.37 -58.24 -9.31
C GLN A 114 -1.41 -57.84 -8.22
N ASP A 115 -2.65 -57.40 -8.46
CA ASP A 115 -3.51 -57.02 -9.63
C ASP A 115 -4.43 -55.84 -9.13
N GLY A 116 -5.30 -55.12 -9.87
CA GLY A 116 -5.80 -55.19 -11.24
C GLY A 116 -6.79 -54.04 -11.59
N CYS A 117 -7.41 -54.14 -12.77
CA CYS A 117 -8.41 -53.25 -13.43
C CYS A 117 -9.71 -52.92 -12.62
N ALA A 118 -10.61 -51.98 -12.98
CA ALA A 118 -10.68 -50.95 -14.05
C ALA A 118 -11.82 -49.91 -13.78
N HIS A 119 -11.99 -48.93 -14.69
CA HIS A 119 -13.04 -47.89 -14.78
C HIS A 119 -14.50 -48.35 -14.60
N VAL A 120 -15.38 -47.44 -14.12
CA VAL A 120 -16.66 -46.99 -14.77
C VAL A 120 -17.00 -45.55 -14.26
N THR A 121 -17.75 -44.75 -15.03
CA THR A 121 -18.20 -43.36 -14.72
C THR A 121 -19.72 -43.29 -14.35
N PRO A 122 -20.50 -42.18 -14.47
CA PRO A 122 -21.22 -41.64 -13.31
C PRO A 122 -22.76 -41.62 -13.42
N TRP A 123 -23.48 -41.41 -12.30
CA TRP A 123 -24.93 -41.08 -12.30
C TRP A 123 -25.34 -40.09 -11.20
N GLN A 124 -26.55 -39.53 -11.35
CA GLN A 124 -27.01 -38.27 -10.79
C GLN A 124 -28.00 -38.40 -9.61
N VAL A 125 -28.04 -37.35 -8.77
CA VAL A 125 -29.21 -36.69 -8.15
C VAL A 125 -30.44 -37.52 -7.74
N ALA A 126 -30.78 -37.48 -6.44
CA ALA A 126 -32.17 -37.38 -5.95
C ALA A 126 -32.22 -36.76 -4.53
N ILE A 127 -33.37 -36.16 -4.20
CA ILE A 127 -33.68 -35.42 -2.96
C ILE A 127 -34.68 -36.23 -2.13
N LEU A 128 -34.62 -36.17 -0.78
CA LEU A 128 -35.77 -35.90 0.12
C LEU A 128 -35.43 -36.03 1.62
N ASP A 129 -36.03 -35.14 2.42
CA ASP A 129 -36.01 -35.14 3.88
C ASP A 129 -36.82 -36.29 4.50
N LEU A 130 -36.52 -36.67 5.76
CA LEU A 130 -37.43 -36.48 6.92
C LEU A 130 -36.97 -37.15 8.23
N PHE A 131 -37.49 -36.58 9.33
CA PHE A 131 -37.53 -36.99 10.74
C PHE A 131 -36.40 -36.58 11.71
N PRO A 132 -36.75 -36.18 12.96
CA PRO A 132 -35.86 -35.42 13.84
C PRO A 132 -35.38 -36.23 15.05
N LEU A 133 -34.26 -35.79 15.65
CA LEU A 133 -33.92 -36.13 17.03
C LEU A 133 -33.48 -34.88 17.81
N ARG A 134 -34.19 -34.62 18.91
CA ARG A 134 -33.70 -33.74 19.98
C ARG A 134 -32.55 -34.45 20.70
N SER A 135 -31.40 -33.77 20.85
CA SER A 135 -30.44 -34.08 21.90
C SER A 135 -29.86 -32.79 22.47
N SER A 136 -30.39 -32.39 23.62
CA SER A 136 -29.91 -31.25 24.39
C SER A 136 -28.65 -31.64 25.15
N PHE A 137 -27.49 -31.06 24.83
CA PHE A 137 -26.34 -31.02 25.74
C PHE A 137 -25.67 -29.63 25.67
N PRO A 138 -25.17 -29.08 26.79
CA PRO A 138 -24.80 -27.68 26.88
C PRO A 138 -23.39 -27.40 26.36
N LEU A 139 -23.26 -26.39 25.51
CA LEU A 139 -21.98 -25.75 25.17
C LEU A 139 -21.60 -24.74 26.26
N SER A 140 -21.13 -25.23 27.40
CA SER A 140 -20.51 -24.39 28.43
C SER A 140 -19.06 -24.06 28.05
N SER A 141 -18.85 -22.94 27.35
CA SER A 141 -17.51 -22.35 27.20
C SER A 141 -17.10 -21.64 28.50
N PRO A 142 -15.88 -21.84 29.04
CA PRO A 142 -15.43 -21.22 30.28
C PRO A 142 -14.94 -19.77 30.05
N TRP A 143 -15.80 -18.92 29.50
CA TRP A 143 -15.57 -17.49 29.31
C TRP A 143 -16.88 -16.73 29.56
N GLY A 144 -16.90 -15.87 30.59
CA GLY A 144 -18.11 -15.18 31.04
C GLY A 144 -18.58 -14.12 30.05
N ASN A 145 -19.65 -14.41 29.31
CA ASN A 145 -20.24 -13.47 28.32
C ASN A 145 -21.40 -12.62 28.86
N GLU A 146 -21.94 -12.92 30.05
CA GLU A 146 -23.12 -12.20 30.58
C GLU A 146 -22.79 -10.79 31.10
N GLY A 147 -21.57 -10.57 31.61
CA GLY A 147 -21.14 -9.25 32.10
C GLY A 147 -20.94 -8.20 31.00
N ARG A 148 -20.52 -8.63 29.80
CA ARG A 148 -20.11 -7.72 28.71
C ARG A 148 -21.30 -7.10 27.96
N ALA A 149 -22.45 -7.77 27.96
CA ALA A 149 -23.65 -7.29 27.27
C ALA A 149 -24.34 -6.10 27.98
N ALA A 150 -24.21 -5.99 29.31
CA ALA A 150 -24.86 -4.93 30.07
C ALA A 150 -24.19 -3.56 29.92
N GLU A 151 -22.87 -3.54 29.69
CA GLU A 151 -22.03 -2.33 29.62
C GLU A 151 -22.11 -1.61 28.26
N LEU A 152 -22.61 -2.30 27.22
CA LEU A 152 -22.70 -1.79 25.84
C LEU A 152 -23.66 -0.59 25.65
N ARG A 153 -24.40 -0.18 26.68
CA ARG A 153 -25.31 1.00 26.64
C ARG A 153 -24.61 2.36 26.84
N GLY A 154 -23.29 2.39 27.01
CA GLY A 154 -22.51 3.63 27.00
C GLY A 154 -22.20 4.14 25.58
N ASN A 155 -22.36 5.43 25.32
CA ASN A 155 -22.27 6.02 23.96
C ASN A 155 -20.92 5.85 23.21
N CYS A 156 -19.85 5.40 23.88
CA CYS A 156 -18.53 5.14 23.28
C CYS A 156 -18.27 3.69 22.83
N THR A 157 -19.20 2.75 23.03
CA THR A 157 -18.91 1.31 22.93
C THR A 157 -18.88 0.75 21.50
N MET A 158 -19.79 1.19 20.63
CA MET A 158 -20.02 0.50 19.34
C MET A 158 -19.01 0.78 18.22
N LEU A 159 -18.38 1.97 18.18
CA LEU A 159 -17.40 2.30 17.14
C LEU A 159 -16.06 1.56 17.34
N GLY A 160 -15.77 1.15 18.59
CA GLY A 160 -14.56 0.40 18.94
C GLY A 160 -14.63 -1.09 18.64
N LEU A 161 -15.82 -1.62 18.33
CA LEU A 161 -16.02 -3.03 17.98
C LEU A 161 -15.28 -3.41 16.68
N SER A 162 -15.00 -4.70 16.52
CA SER A 162 -14.60 -5.29 15.23
C SER A 162 -15.77 -5.34 14.25
N LEU A 163 -15.46 -5.42 12.96
CA LEU A 163 -16.44 -5.60 11.88
C LEU A 163 -17.31 -6.84 12.13
N ARG A 164 -16.72 -7.94 12.63
CA ARG A 164 -17.45 -9.17 12.98
C ARG A 164 -18.46 -8.95 14.10
N GLU A 165 -18.08 -8.25 15.18
CA GLU A 165 -18.95 -7.95 16.31
C GLU A 165 -20.10 -7.02 15.90
N VAL A 166 -19.81 -5.98 15.10
CA VAL A 166 -20.84 -5.09 14.56
C VAL A 166 -21.80 -5.84 13.65
N SER A 167 -21.32 -6.67 12.73
CA SER A 167 -22.17 -7.48 11.84
C SER A 167 -23.12 -8.38 12.65
N ALA A 168 -22.62 -8.99 13.72
CA ALA A 168 -23.43 -9.80 14.63
C ALA A 168 -24.48 -8.97 15.39
N ALA A 169 -24.13 -7.77 15.86
CA ALA A 169 -25.03 -6.87 16.58
C ALA A 169 -26.12 -6.27 15.68
N LEU A 170 -25.78 -5.88 14.44
CA LEU A 170 -26.74 -5.46 13.40
C LEU A 170 -27.75 -6.58 13.11
N LYS A 171 -27.26 -7.81 12.87
CA LYS A 171 -28.11 -8.98 12.63
C LYS A 171 -29.03 -9.35 13.81
N GLN A 172 -28.63 -9.00 15.03
CA GLN A 172 -29.42 -9.21 16.25
C GLN A 172 -30.35 -8.03 16.59
N GLY A 173 -30.35 -6.95 15.80
CA GLY A 173 -31.14 -5.74 16.09
C GLY A 173 -30.66 -4.97 17.33
N GLN A 174 -29.43 -5.21 17.79
CA GLN A 174 -28.83 -4.49 18.92
C GLN A 174 -28.27 -3.12 18.52
N ILE A 175 -27.99 -2.95 17.23
CA ILE A 175 -27.50 -1.71 16.59
C ILE A 175 -28.31 -1.47 15.32
N SER A 176 -28.64 -0.22 15.02
CA SER A 176 -29.20 0.20 13.72
C SER A 176 -28.08 0.54 12.72
N PRO A 177 -28.16 0.12 11.44
CA PRO A 177 -27.25 0.60 10.40
C PRO A 177 -27.25 2.14 10.27
N VAL A 178 -28.41 2.76 10.43
CA VAL A 178 -28.59 4.22 10.33
C VAL A 178 -27.97 4.93 11.53
N GLU A 179 -28.14 4.40 12.74
CA GLU A 179 -27.46 4.91 13.94
C GLU A 179 -25.92 4.82 13.80
N LEU A 180 -25.43 3.67 13.37
CA LEU A 180 -24.01 3.41 13.15
C LEU A 180 -23.41 4.38 12.13
N CYS A 181 -24.08 4.56 10.98
CA CYS A 181 -23.70 5.52 9.96
C CYS A 181 -23.68 6.96 10.51
N ARG A 182 -24.71 7.39 11.26
CA ARG A 182 -24.78 8.73 11.87
C ARG A 182 -23.66 8.96 12.89
N LYS A 183 -23.28 7.96 13.69
CA LYS A 183 -22.15 8.07 14.64
C LYS A 183 -20.81 8.17 13.92
N CYS A 184 -20.59 7.39 12.85
CA CYS A 184 -19.43 7.55 11.97
C CYS A 184 -19.35 8.95 11.35
N LEU A 185 -20.47 9.47 10.82
CA LEU A 185 -20.55 10.82 10.25
C LEU A 185 -20.30 11.93 11.30
N SER A 186 -20.82 11.78 12.53
CA SER A 186 -20.47 12.68 13.64
C SER A 186 -18.97 12.68 13.92
N ARG A 187 -18.36 11.49 14.01
CA ARG A 187 -16.92 11.34 14.20
C ARG A 187 -16.12 12.02 13.09
N ILE A 188 -16.54 11.91 11.82
CA ILE A 188 -15.91 12.61 10.68
C ILE A 188 -15.93 14.12 10.87
N ARG A 189 -17.06 14.69 11.34
CA ARG A 189 -17.17 16.14 11.61
C ARG A 189 -16.27 16.57 12.77
N GLU A 190 -16.29 15.81 13.87
CA GLU A 190 -15.44 16.02 15.05
C GLU A 190 -13.95 15.97 14.69
N THR A 191 -13.55 15.04 13.82
CA THR A 191 -12.15 14.82 13.42
C THR A 191 -11.77 15.51 12.10
N ARG A 192 -12.54 16.51 11.64
CA ARG A 192 -12.32 17.19 10.35
C ARG A 192 -10.91 17.78 10.21
N PHE A 193 -10.32 18.25 11.31
CA PHE A 193 -8.95 18.80 11.35
C PHE A 193 -7.85 17.77 11.00
N LEU A 194 -8.15 16.46 11.00
CA LEU A 194 -7.22 15.43 10.51
C LEU A 194 -7.10 15.44 8.97
N ASN A 195 -8.07 16.03 8.27
CA ASN A 195 -8.13 16.08 6.80
C ASN A 195 -8.10 14.69 6.12
N ALA A 196 -8.70 13.69 6.78
CA ALA A 196 -8.70 12.29 6.33
C ALA A 196 -9.57 12.04 5.08
N TYR A 197 -10.56 12.91 4.80
CA TYR A 197 -11.50 12.80 3.68
C TYR A 197 -11.41 14.03 2.76
N ILE A 198 -11.36 13.78 1.44
CA ILE A 198 -11.53 14.82 0.40
C ILE A 198 -13.04 15.08 0.21
N THR A 199 -13.81 14.00 0.08
CA THR A 199 -15.26 14.05 -0.14
C THR A 199 -15.95 13.19 0.91
N VAL A 200 -16.90 13.75 1.65
CA VAL A 200 -17.79 12.98 2.55
C VAL A 200 -19.12 12.81 1.85
N SER A 201 -19.56 11.56 1.63
CA SER A 201 -20.76 11.24 0.87
C SER A 201 -21.98 11.04 1.78
N GLU A 202 -22.24 12.01 2.67
CA GLU A 202 -23.24 11.91 3.76
C GLU A 202 -24.62 11.43 3.29
N ASP A 203 -25.24 12.09 2.31
CA ASP A 203 -26.57 11.74 1.81
C ASP A 203 -26.63 10.31 1.24
N LYS A 204 -25.57 9.89 0.55
CA LYS A 204 -25.46 8.53 -0.01
C LYS A 204 -25.25 7.49 1.09
N ALA A 205 -24.42 7.80 2.09
CA ALA A 205 -24.14 6.93 3.22
C ALA A 205 -25.41 6.68 4.03
N LEU A 206 -26.15 7.74 4.36
CA LEU A 206 -27.43 7.65 5.07
C LEU A 206 -28.45 6.84 4.28
N LYS A 207 -28.61 7.10 2.97
CA LYS A 207 -29.50 6.32 2.12
C LYS A 207 -29.13 4.83 2.07
N GLN A 208 -27.85 4.50 1.92
CA GLN A 208 -27.38 3.11 1.94
C GLN A 208 -27.64 2.42 3.28
N ALA A 209 -27.51 3.15 4.39
CA ALA A 209 -27.82 2.66 5.73
C ALA A 209 -29.34 2.44 5.93
N GLU A 210 -30.19 3.34 5.44
CA GLU A 210 -31.65 3.15 5.47
C GLU A 210 -32.11 1.97 4.60
N GLU A 211 -31.46 1.74 3.45
CA GLU A 211 -31.69 0.57 2.61
C GLU A 211 -31.23 -0.72 3.29
N SER A 212 -30.14 -0.67 4.07
CA SER A 212 -29.66 -1.78 4.90
C SER A 212 -30.62 -2.11 6.04
N GLU A 213 -31.11 -1.11 6.76
CA GLU A 213 -32.09 -1.28 7.85
C GLU A 213 -33.36 -1.98 7.33
N LYS A 214 -33.91 -1.53 6.20
CA LYS A 214 -35.03 -2.16 5.49
C LYS A 214 -34.75 -3.59 4.99
N ARG A 215 -33.48 -3.99 4.85
CA ARG A 215 -33.07 -5.37 4.54
C ARG A 215 -33.01 -6.22 5.80
N TYR A 216 -32.46 -5.71 6.90
CA TYR A 216 -32.45 -6.39 8.20
C TYR A 216 -33.87 -6.66 8.73
N GLU A 217 -34.77 -5.66 8.69
CA GLU A 217 -36.19 -5.81 9.06
C GLU A 217 -36.90 -6.97 8.33
N LYS A 218 -36.45 -7.28 7.10
CA LYS A 218 -37.03 -8.31 6.23
C LYS A 218 -36.27 -9.63 6.26
N GLY A 219 -35.20 -9.74 7.04
CA GLY A 219 -34.31 -10.90 7.07
C GLY A 219 -33.52 -11.11 5.77
N ARG A 220 -33.24 -10.05 4.99
CA ARG A 220 -32.64 -10.08 3.65
C ARG A 220 -31.31 -9.30 3.57
N ALA A 221 -30.48 -9.39 4.59
CA ALA A 221 -29.14 -8.80 4.57
C ALA A 221 -28.28 -9.41 3.43
N LEU A 222 -27.54 -8.57 2.72
CA LEU A 222 -26.76 -8.94 1.53
C LEU A 222 -25.47 -9.72 1.85
N GLY A 223 -24.90 -9.49 3.03
CA GLY A 223 -23.61 -10.06 3.40
C GLY A 223 -23.15 -9.63 4.78
N ILE A 224 -21.91 -9.98 5.12
CA ILE A 224 -21.30 -9.64 6.42
C ILE A 224 -21.04 -8.13 6.58
N LEU A 225 -20.98 -7.37 5.47
CA LEU A 225 -20.80 -5.92 5.46
C LEU A 225 -22.10 -5.13 5.40
N ASP A 226 -23.27 -5.76 5.41
CA ASP A 226 -24.53 -5.02 5.20
C ASP A 226 -24.72 -3.99 6.32
N GLY A 227 -24.78 -2.72 5.95
CA GLY A 227 -24.90 -1.61 6.91
C GLY A 227 -23.58 -1.17 7.56
N ILE A 228 -22.44 -1.79 7.25
CA ILE A 228 -21.14 -1.45 7.86
C ILE A 228 -20.49 -0.26 7.13
N PRO A 229 -20.12 0.83 7.84
CA PRO A 229 -19.45 1.98 7.25
C PRO A 229 -17.98 1.73 6.85
N ILE A 230 -17.67 2.00 5.58
CA ILE A 230 -16.35 1.83 4.95
C ILE A 230 -15.94 3.12 4.22
N ALA A 231 -14.63 3.40 4.20
CA ALA A 231 -14.03 4.54 3.49
C ALA A 231 -13.18 4.07 2.28
N ILE A 232 -13.09 4.88 1.23
CA ILE A 232 -12.45 4.48 -0.05
C ILE A 232 -11.38 5.51 -0.44
N LYS A 233 -10.13 5.11 -0.69
CA LYS A 233 -9.10 6.05 -1.19
C LYS A 233 -9.53 6.74 -2.49
N ASP A 234 -9.24 8.03 -2.61
CA ASP A 234 -9.73 8.84 -3.73
C ASP A 234 -9.03 8.62 -5.09
N ASN A 235 -8.29 7.51 -5.23
CA ASN A 235 -7.84 6.98 -6.52
C ASN A 235 -8.65 5.75 -6.99
N PHE A 236 -9.70 5.33 -6.28
CA PHE A 236 -10.68 4.38 -6.80
C PHE A 236 -11.88 5.12 -7.41
N SER A 237 -12.26 4.72 -8.63
CA SER A 237 -13.46 5.18 -9.31
C SER A 237 -14.72 4.77 -8.54
N THR A 238 -15.57 5.75 -8.26
CA THR A 238 -16.82 5.60 -7.51
C THR A 238 -17.97 6.25 -8.26
N ALA A 239 -18.96 5.46 -8.70
CA ALA A 239 -20.03 5.94 -9.58
C ALA A 239 -20.83 7.08 -8.93
N GLY A 240 -20.81 8.26 -9.59
CA GLY A 240 -21.51 9.44 -9.10
C GLY A 240 -20.93 10.04 -7.80
N ILE A 241 -19.70 9.70 -7.40
CA ILE A 241 -18.96 10.38 -6.32
C ILE A 241 -17.64 10.86 -6.93
N GLU A 242 -17.29 12.13 -6.71
CA GLU A 242 -16.07 12.75 -7.23
C GLU A 242 -14.83 11.86 -6.96
N THR A 243 -13.89 11.85 -7.90
CA THR A 243 -12.64 11.07 -7.79
C THR A 243 -11.48 11.90 -8.31
N THR A 244 -10.72 12.51 -7.40
CA THR A 244 -9.75 13.57 -7.72
C THR A 244 -8.30 13.11 -7.72
N CYS A 245 -7.99 11.94 -7.15
CA CYS A 245 -6.61 11.51 -6.87
C CYS A 245 -5.78 12.54 -6.08
N ALA A 246 -6.42 13.40 -5.29
CA ALA A 246 -5.83 14.58 -4.65
C ALA A 246 -5.12 15.56 -5.61
N SER A 247 -5.60 15.66 -6.86
CA SER A 247 -5.00 16.45 -7.94
C SER A 247 -5.94 17.54 -8.46
N HIS A 248 -5.38 18.66 -8.97
CA HIS A 248 -6.14 19.62 -9.76
C HIS A 248 -6.63 19.00 -11.08
N MET A 249 -5.88 18.04 -11.65
CA MET A 249 -6.19 17.38 -12.92
C MET A 249 -7.54 16.66 -12.92
N LEU A 250 -8.02 16.16 -11.78
CA LEU A 250 -9.29 15.42 -11.67
C LEU A 250 -10.29 16.05 -10.70
N LYS A 251 -10.07 17.31 -10.28
CA LYS A 251 -11.08 18.06 -9.54
C LYS A 251 -12.32 18.26 -10.43
N GLY A 252 -13.49 17.90 -9.92
CA GLY A 252 -14.76 17.85 -10.65
C GLY A 252 -15.00 16.57 -11.47
N TYR A 253 -14.05 15.62 -11.54
CA TYR A 253 -14.26 14.36 -12.26
C TYR A 253 -15.18 13.42 -11.45
N ILE A 254 -16.32 13.08 -12.05
CA ILE A 254 -17.29 12.11 -11.50
C ILE A 254 -17.26 10.86 -12.40
N PRO A 255 -16.71 9.72 -11.93
CA PRO A 255 -16.65 8.50 -12.72
C PRO A 255 -18.06 7.97 -13.07
N PRO A 256 -18.26 7.47 -14.31
CA PRO A 256 -19.52 6.82 -14.71
C PRO A 256 -19.60 5.34 -14.27
N TYR A 257 -18.60 4.82 -13.55
CA TYR A 257 -18.54 3.42 -13.12
C TYR A 257 -17.86 3.27 -11.75
N ASN A 258 -18.14 2.15 -11.07
CA ASN A 258 -17.42 1.71 -9.88
C ASN A 258 -16.19 0.89 -10.26
N ALA A 259 -15.08 1.09 -9.54
CA ALA A 259 -14.00 0.13 -9.47
C ALA A 259 -14.53 -1.24 -8.98
N THR A 260 -13.97 -2.36 -9.45
CA THR A 260 -14.50 -3.69 -9.11
C THR A 260 -14.47 -3.95 -7.61
N VAL A 261 -13.42 -3.49 -6.91
CA VAL A 261 -13.34 -3.57 -5.44
C VAL A 261 -14.42 -2.76 -4.73
N VAL A 262 -14.81 -1.59 -5.26
CA VAL A 262 -15.91 -0.78 -4.72
C VAL A 262 -17.24 -1.49 -4.96
N GLN A 263 -17.45 -2.06 -6.15
CA GLN A 263 -18.67 -2.79 -6.47
C GLN A 263 -18.85 -4.02 -5.56
N LYS A 264 -17.80 -4.83 -5.37
CA LYS A 264 -17.83 -6.00 -4.47
C LYS A 264 -18.19 -5.65 -3.03
N LEU A 265 -17.80 -4.47 -2.52
CA LEU A 265 -18.21 -3.97 -1.20
C LEU A 265 -19.69 -3.55 -1.17
N LEU A 266 -20.15 -2.82 -2.19
CA LEU A 266 -21.55 -2.41 -2.34
C LEU A 266 -22.49 -3.62 -2.48
N ASP A 267 -22.07 -4.65 -3.20
CA ASP A 267 -22.82 -5.91 -3.37
C ASP A 267 -22.95 -6.70 -2.06
N GLN A 268 -22.07 -6.43 -1.08
CA GLN A 268 -22.17 -6.93 0.30
C GLN A 268 -22.96 -5.99 1.24
N GLY A 269 -23.52 -4.90 0.72
CA GLY A 269 -24.32 -3.93 1.46
C GLY A 269 -23.52 -2.90 2.27
N ALA A 270 -22.21 -2.76 2.01
CA ALA A 270 -21.37 -1.79 2.72
C ALA A 270 -21.84 -0.34 2.48
N VAL A 271 -21.74 0.47 3.54
CA VAL A 271 -22.11 1.89 3.52
C VAL A 271 -20.87 2.73 3.23
N LEU A 272 -20.85 3.48 2.12
CA LEU A 272 -19.70 4.29 1.72
C LEU A 272 -19.77 5.68 2.35
N LEU A 273 -18.88 5.96 3.29
CA LEU A 273 -18.81 7.24 4.00
C LEU A 273 -18.20 8.37 3.17
N GLY A 274 -17.30 8.03 2.23
CA GLY A 274 -16.64 9.02 1.40
C GLY A 274 -15.31 8.57 0.81
N LYS A 275 -14.61 9.56 0.25
CA LYS A 275 -13.32 9.43 -0.42
C LYS A 275 -12.20 9.96 0.45
N THR A 276 -11.23 9.11 0.78
CA THR A 276 -10.13 9.47 1.70
C THR A 276 -8.93 10.09 0.97
N ASN A 277 -8.29 11.02 1.66
CA ASN A 277 -7.18 11.84 1.16
C ASN A 277 -5.88 11.03 0.98
N LEU A 278 -4.98 11.52 0.12
CA LEU A 278 -3.78 10.84 -0.36
C LEU A 278 -2.73 11.84 -0.87
N ASP A 279 -1.48 11.38 -1.06
CA ASP A 279 -0.54 12.09 -1.94
C ASP A 279 -1.06 12.08 -3.39
N GLU A 280 -0.80 13.17 -4.14
CA GLU A 280 -1.31 13.34 -5.51
C GLU A 280 -0.97 12.13 -6.41
N PHE A 281 -1.99 11.53 -7.05
CA PHE A 281 -1.86 10.31 -7.86
C PHE A 281 -1.10 9.17 -7.15
N ALA A 282 -1.26 9.07 -5.83
CA ALA A 282 -0.56 8.13 -4.96
C ALA A 282 0.96 8.30 -4.88
N MET A 283 1.52 9.44 -5.33
CA MET A 283 2.96 9.68 -5.51
C MET A 283 3.65 10.27 -4.28
N GLY A 284 3.62 9.59 -3.13
CA GLY A 284 4.37 10.01 -1.94
C GLY A 284 4.30 9.02 -0.78
N SER A 285 5.03 9.35 0.30
CA SER A 285 5.21 8.52 1.50
C SER A 285 4.72 9.18 2.80
N GLY A 286 4.02 10.33 2.72
CA GLY A 286 3.56 11.08 3.89
C GLY A 286 2.10 11.54 3.88
N SER A 287 1.39 11.43 2.74
CA SER A 287 0.08 12.05 2.50
C SER A 287 0.11 13.57 2.75
N THR A 288 1.15 14.22 2.21
CA THR A 288 1.44 15.65 2.36
C THR A 288 1.36 16.44 1.06
N ASP A 289 1.52 15.78 -0.09
CA ASP A 289 1.83 16.45 -1.36
C ASP A 289 0.58 16.65 -2.26
N GLY A 290 -0.63 16.39 -1.75
CA GLY A 290 -1.91 16.52 -2.45
C GLY A 290 -2.56 17.91 -2.32
N ILE A 291 -3.38 18.30 -3.32
CA ILE A 291 -3.93 19.67 -3.42
C ILE A 291 -4.93 20.05 -2.32
N PHE A 292 -5.48 19.05 -1.62
CA PHE A 292 -6.44 19.24 -0.52
C PHE A 292 -5.73 19.45 0.84
N GLY A 293 -4.40 19.60 0.83
CA GLY A 293 -3.59 19.74 2.02
C GLY A 293 -3.26 18.39 2.67
N PRO A 294 -2.33 18.40 3.65
CA PRO A 294 -1.80 17.18 4.24
C PRO A 294 -2.81 16.49 5.17
N VAL A 295 -2.60 15.20 5.43
CA VAL A 295 -3.36 14.41 6.41
C VAL A 295 -2.60 14.31 7.73
N ARG A 296 -3.22 14.77 8.83
CA ARG A 296 -2.63 14.71 10.17
C ARG A 296 -2.87 13.34 10.81
N ASN A 297 -1.85 12.78 11.48
CA ASN A 297 -1.97 11.47 12.14
C ASN A 297 -2.80 11.55 13.43
N PRO A 298 -3.84 10.70 13.63
CA PRO A 298 -4.61 10.63 14.87
C PRO A 298 -3.75 10.51 16.13
N TRP A 299 -2.61 9.80 16.06
CA TRP A 299 -1.71 9.63 17.20
C TRP A 299 -1.04 10.92 17.68
N SER A 300 -0.98 11.98 16.86
CA SER A 300 -0.57 13.32 17.31
C SER A 300 -1.49 13.88 18.42
N TYR A 301 -2.71 13.35 18.50
CA TYR A 301 -3.78 13.77 19.40
C TYR A 301 -4.15 12.69 20.43
N SER A 302 -3.42 11.57 20.46
CA SER A 302 -3.68 10.51 21.44
C SER A 302 -3.12 10.89 22.81
N ARG A 303 -3.80 10.43 23.85
CA ARG A 303 -3.35 10.54 25.24
C ARG A 303 -1.95 9.91 25.41
N GLN A 304 -1.74 8.73 24.82
CA GLN A 304 -0.49 7.98 24.93
C GLN A 304 0.74 8.74 24.42
N TYR A 305 0.58 9.55 23.38
CA TYR A 305 1.65 10.41 22.86
C TYR A 305 1.77 11.73 23.66
N ARG A 306 0.62 12.38 23.94
CA ARG A 306 0.58 13.68 24.62
C ARG A 306 1.14 13.64 26.04
N GLU A 307 0.83 12.60 26.82
CA GLU A 307 1.33 12.44 28.19
C GLU A 307 2.85 12.29 28.22
N LYS A 308 3.46 11.59 27.26
CA LYS A 308 4.91 11.42 27.18
C LYS A 308 5.65 12.65 26.62
N ARG A 309 4.94 13.59 25.99
CA ARG A 309 5.52 14.74 25.27
C ARG A 309 5.64 16.03 26.09
N LYS A 310 4.98 16.15 27.25
CA LYS A 310 5.06 17.36 28.11
C LYS A 310 5.86 17.09 29.40
N PRO A 311 6.63 18.06 29.96
CA PRO A 311 6.87 19.44 29.52
C PRO A 311 8.36 19.86 29.56
N ASN A 312 9.05 20.00 28.41
CA ASN A 312 10.39 20.63 28.40
C ASN A 312 10.70 21.52 27.19
N HIS A 313 9.69 21.88 26.39
CA HIS A 313 9.82 22.83 25.29
C HIS A 313 8.83 24.00 25.47
N HIS A 314 9.40 25.21 25.58
CA HIS A 314 8.64 26.45 25.57
C HIS A 314 7.85 26.59 24.27
N ARG A 315 6.53 26.71 24.37
CA ARG A 315 5.64 27.35 23.37
C ARG A 315 5.97 27.07 21.90
N VAL A 316 6.32 25.84 21.55
CA VAL A 316 6.17 25.39 20.17
C VAL A 316 4.68 25.24 19.96
N ASP A 317 4.13 26.07 19.07
CA ASP A 317 2.72 26.09 18.72
C ASP A 317 2.19 24.66 18.47
N GLU A 318 1.12 24.28 19.21
CA GLU A 318 0.62 22.90 19.19
C GLU A 318 0.08 22.51 17.80
N ASP A 319 -0.36 23.49 17.00
CA ASP A 319 -0.80 23.30 15.61
C ASP A 319 0.36 23.12 14.61
N SER A 320 1.59 23.45 15.01
CA SER A 320 2.78 23.35 14.15
C SER A 320 3.51 22.01 14.25
N ASN A 321 3.28 21.22 15.30
CA ASN A 321 4.02 19.99 15.58
C ASN A 321 3.08 18.77 15.71
N TRP A 322 2.43 18.41 14.61
CA TRP A 322 1.69 17.16 14.42
C TRP A 322 2.49 16.19 13.51
N LEU A 323 2.12 14.91 13.52
CA LEU A 323 2.88 13.82 12.91
C LEU A 323 2.28 13.39 11.58
N ILE A 324 3.13 12.93 10.64
CA ILE A 324 2.65 12.38 9.37
C ILE A 324 1.89 11.07 9.55
N THR A 325 0.94 10.81 8.65
CA THR A 325 0.20 9.54 8.57
C THR A 325 0.95 8.44 7.83
N GLY A 326 2.09 8.76 7.21
CA GLY A 326 2.63 7.94 6.12
C GLY A 326 1.82 8.12 4.84
N GLY A 327 2.29 7.51 3.74
CA GLY A 327 1.67 7.71 2.45
C GLY A 327 1.86 6.56 1.47
N SER A 328 1.09 6.52 0.40
CA SER A 328 0.10 7.54 0.00
C SER A 328 -1.33 7.29 0.47
N SER A 329 -1.62 6.24 1.28
CA SER A 329 -2.98 5.97 1.79
C SER A 329 -3.24 6.52 3.20
N GLY A 330 -2.61 7.65 3.56
CA GLY A 330 -2.69 8.22 4.92
C GLY A 330 -4.08 8.68 5.34
N GLY A 331 -4.91 9.18 4.42
CA GLY A 331 -6.32 9.48 4.71
C GLY A 331 -7.11 8.21 5.07
N SER A 332 -6.88 7.10 4.37
CA SER A 332 -7.48 5.80 4.70
C SER A 332 -7.05 5.30 6.07
N ALA A 333 -5.76 5.45 6.42
CA ALA A 333 -5.25 5.05 7.73
C ALA A 333 -5.76 5.95 8.86
N ALA A 334 -5.76 7.28 8.67
CA ALA A 334 -6.34 8.22 9.62
C ALA A 334 -7.84 7.96 9.85
N ALA A 335 -8.59 7.64 8.79
CA ALA A 335 -10.02 7.34 8.88
C ALA A 335 -10.33 6.12 9.78
N VAL A 336 -9.60 5.02 9.61
CA VAL A 336 -9.78 3.78 10.40
C VAL A 336 -9.28 3.96 11.84
N SER A 337 -8.13 4.61 12.02
CA SER A 337 -7.50 4.87 13.33
C SER A 337 -8.29 5.88 14.17
N ALA A 338 -8.96 6.85 13.54
CA ALA A 338 -9.88 7.79 14.21
C ALA A 338 -11.31 7.25 14.42
N PHE A 339 -11.56 5.96 14.20
CA PHE A 339 -12.89 5.32 14.31
C PHE A 339 -13.99 5.97 13.45
N THR A 340 -13.63 6.63 12.36
CA THR A 340 -14.63 7.16 11.42
C THR A 340 -15.27 6.05 10.58
N CYS A 341 -14.58 4.91 10.40
CA CYS A 341 -15.04 3.75 9.64
C CYS A 341 -14.50 2.44 10.27
N PHE A 342 -14.97 1.28 9.78
CA PHE A 342 -14.51 -0.04 10.26
C PHE A 342 -13.38 -0.62 9.41
N ALA A 343 -13.41 -0.33 8.11
CA ALA A 343 -12.34 -0.66 7.18
C ALA A 343 -12.19 0.48 6.16
N ALA A 344 -11.01 0.57 5.54
CA ALA A 344 -10.80 1.42 4.39
C ALA A 344 -10.02 0.73 3.28
N LEU A 345 -10.36 1.04 2.03
CA LEU A 345 -9.50 0.71 0.89
C LEU A 345 -8.34 1.69 0.82
N GLY A 346 -7.13 1.16 0.69
CA GLY A 346 -5.92 1.88 0.30
C GLY A 346 -5.42 1.40 -1.06
N SER A 347 -4.28 1.91 -1.51
CA SER A 347 -3.51 1.30 -2.60
C SER A 347 -2.06 1.18 -2.20
N ASP A 348 -1.36 0.14 -2.66
CA ASP A 348 0.02 -0.13 -2.31
C ASP A 348 0.83 -0.46 -3.57
N THR A 349 1.69 0.47 -3.96
CA THR A 349 2.57 0.36 -5.15
C THR A 349 4.03 0.12 -4.77
N GLY A 350 4.45 0.63 -3.60
CA GLY A 350 5.78 0.43 -3.04
C GLY A 350 5.83 0.32 -1.51
N GLY A 351 4.68 0.24 -0.82
CA GLY A 351 4.56 0.42 0.63
C GLY A 351 3.31 1.20 1.05
N SER A 352 2.59 1.77 0.09
CA SER A 352 1.58 2.82 0.31
C SER A 352 0.31 2.44 1.07
N THR A 353 0.15 1.19 1.51
CA THR A 353 -0.84 0.77 2.51
C THR A 353 -0.18 0.34 3.82
N ARG A 354 0.92 -0.40 3.76
CA ARG A 354 1.67 -0.90 4.93
C ARG A 354 2.33 0.23 5.74
N ASN A 355 2.93 1.21 5.06
CA ASN A 355 3.60 2.36 5.69
C ASN A 355 2.59 3.22 6.49
N PRO A 356 1.44 3.64 5.92
CA PRO A 356 0.39 4.28 6.71
C PRO A 356 -0.15 3.43 7.88
N ALA A 357 -0.28 2.11 7.68
CA ALA A 357 -0.77 1.23 8.73
C ALA A 357 0.21 1.17 9.92
N ALA A 358 1.52 1.08 9.66
CA ALA A 358 2.54 1.12 10.70
C ALA A 358 2.47 2.42 11.51
N LEU A 359 2.45 3.57 10.84
CA LEU A 359 2.51 4.89 11.49
C LEU A 359 1.19 5.30 12.18
N CYS A 360 0.04 4.75 11.77
CA CYS A 360 -1.25 4.99 12.41
C CYS A 360 -1.73 3.87 13.36
N GLY A 361 -0.90 2.86 13.62
CA GLY A 361 -1.20 1.77 14.58
C GLY A 361 -2.34 0.87 14.10
N LEU A 362 -2.31 0.45 12.84
CA LEU A 362 -3.34 -0.36 12.18
C LEU A 362 -2.78 -1.63 11.54
N VAL A 363 -3.68 -2.56 11.27
CA VAL A 363 -3.41 -3.66 10.34
C VAL A 363 -3.51 -3.13 8.91
N GLY A 364 -2.47 -3.40 8.12
CA GLY A 364 -2.36 -2.93 6.74
C GLY A 364 -1.94 -4.05 5.81
N LEU A 365 -2.89 -4.62 5.09
CA LEU A 365 -2.66 -5.74 4.18
C LEU A 365 -2.49 -5.25 2.74
N LYS A 366 -1.39 -5.66 2.12
CA LYS A 366 -1.23 -5.72 0.66
C LYS A 366 -1.33 -7.18 0.21
N PRO A 367 -2.42 -7.59 -0.47
CA PRO A 367 -2.56 -8.94 -1.01
C PRO A 367 -1.52 -9.28 -2.09
N THR A 368 -1.49 -10.53 -2.53
CA THR A 368 -0.74 -10.97 -3.71
C THR A 368 -1.16 -10.16 -4.95
N TYR A 369 -0.20 -9.76 -5.78
CA TYR A 369 -0.49 -9.08 -7.04
C TYR A 369 -1.32 -10.00 -7.96
N GLY A 370 -2.47 -9.51 -8.45
CA GLY A 370 -3.41 -10.31 -9.24
C GLY A 370 -4.44 -11.11 -8.42
N LEU A 371 -4.40 -11.09 -7.08
CA LEU A 371 -5.47 -11.69 -6.26
C LEU A 371 -6.73 -10.81 -6.20
N VAL A 372 -6.56 -9.49 -6.29
CA VAL A 372 -7.63 -8.49 -6.23
C VAL A 372 -7.57 -7.58 -7.46
N SER A 373 -8.72 -7.33 -8.08
CA SER A 373 -8.83 -6.53 -9.31
C SER A 373 -8.39 -5.07 -9.15
N ARG A 374 -7.63 -4.61 -10.13
CA ARG A 374 -7.20 -3.21 -10.31
C ARG A 374 -8.15 -2.43 -11.23
N TYR A 375 -9.23 -3.04 -11.75
CA TYR A 375 -10.19 -2.32 -12.60
C TYR A 375 -10.84 -1.15 -11.84
N GLY A 376 -10.67 0.06 -12.37
CA GLY A 376 -11.12 1.31 -11.76
C GLY A 376 -10.27 1.85 -10.62
N LEU A 377 -9.15 1.20 -10.28
CA LEU A 377 -8.05 1.87 -9.58
C LEU A 377 -7.31 2.74 -10.62
N ILE A 378 -7.23 4.04 -10.38
CA ILE A 378 -6.46 4.97 -11.22
C ILE A 378 -4.97 4.67 -10.97
N PRO A 379 -4.22 4.20 -11.98
CA PRO A 379 -2.96 3.51 -11.76
C PRO A 379 -1.79 4.47 -11.53
N LEU A 380 -0.86 4.02 -10.68
CA LEU A 380 0.47 4.61 -10.54
C LEU A 380 1.48 3.76 -11.33
N VAL A 381 1.63 2.47 -10.99
CA VAL A 381 2.47 1.49 -11.70
C VAL A 381 1.66 0.21 -11.89
N ASN A 382 1.19 -0.07 -13.11
CA ASN A 382 0.28 -1.20 -13.36
C ASN A 382 0.88 -2.52 -12.91
N SER A 383 2.19 -2.71 -13.11
CA SER A 383 2.87 -3.95 -12.76
C SER A 383 3.18 -4.11 -11.26
N MET A 384 2.78 -3.16 -10.40
CA MET A 384 3.08 -3.18 -8.95
C MET A 384 1.92 -2.70 -8.05
N ASP A 385 0.95 -1.97 -8.60
CA ASP A 385 -0.26 -1.49 -7.90
C ASP A 385 -1.08 -2.67 -7.38
N VAL A 386 -1.41 -2.66 -6.09
CA VAL A 386 -2.38 -3.59 -5.49
C VAL A 386 -3.38 -2.79 -4.64
N PRO A 387 -4.70 -3.05 -4.73
CA PRO A 387 -5.68 -2.55 -3.77
C PRO A 387 -5.34 -3.07 -2.36
N GLY A 388 -5.09 -2.13 -1.44
CA GLY A 388 -4.73 -2.43 -0.06
C GLY A 388 -5.93 -2.36 0.87
N ILE A 389 -5.84 -3.02 2.02
CA ILE A 389 -6.88 -3.08 3.04
C ILE A 389 -6.31 -2.55 4.36
N LEU A 390 -7.03 -1.61 4.98
CA LEU A 390 -6.71 -1.03 6.29
C LEU A 390 -7.84 -1.34 7.28
N THR A 391 -7.49 -1.96 8.41
CA THR A 391 -8.41 -2.37 9.48
C THR A 391 -7.76 -2.23 10.86
N ARG A 392 -8.54 -2.38 11.93
CA ARG A 392 -8.01 -2.39 13.31
C ARG A 392 -7.50 -3.76 13.76
N CYS A 393 -7.95 -4.85 13.15
CA CYS A 393 -7.47 -6.21 13.43
C CYS A 393 -7.34 -7.08 12.17
N VAL A 394 -6.65 -8.22 12.30
CA VAL A 394 -6.38 -9.15 11.19
C VAL A 394 -7.62 -9.91 10.72
N ASP A 395 -8.53 -10.30 11.63
CA ASP A 395 -9.78 -10.97 11.24
C ASP A 395 -10.65 -10.07 10.34
N ASP A 396 -10.70 -8.76 10.60
CA ASP A 396 -11.41 -7.80 9.76
C ASP A 396 -10.75 -7.64 8.38
N ALA A 397 -9.40 -7.67 8.31
CA ALA A 397 -8.67 -7.63 7.05
C ALA A 397 -8.96 -8.89 6.19
N ALA A 398 -9.06 -10.06 6.83
CA ALA A 398 -9.39 -11.32 6.17
C ALA A 398 -10.83 -11.35 5.63
N ILE A 399 -11.79 -10.79 6.38
CA ILE A 399 -13.19 -10.63 5.92
C ILE A 399 -13.24 -9.76 4.67
N VAL A 400 -12.57 -8.60 4.68
CA VAL A 400 -12.54 -7.70 3.52
C VAL A 400 -11.81 -8.36 2.34
N LEU A 401 -10.67 -9.03 2.55
CA LEU A 401 -9.97 -9.74 1.47
C LEU A 401 -10.85 -10.82 0.84
N GLY A 402 -11.55 -11.62 1.65
CA GLY A 402 -12.43 -12.68 1.16
C GLY A 402 -13.58 -12.19 0.28
N ILE A 403 -13.98 -10.92 0.43
CA ILE A 403 -14.97 -10.26 -0.42
C ILE A 403 -14.34 -9.73 -1.71
N LEU A 404 -13.14 -9.14 -1.62
CA LEU A 404 -12.48 -8.47 -2.75
C LEU A 404 -11.78 -9.42 -3.72
N ALA A 405 -11.28 -10.55 -3.22
CA ALA A 405 -10.43 -11.47 -3.98
C ALA A 405 -11.16 -12.21 -5.11
N GLY A 406 -10.37 -12.81 -6.00
CA GLY A 406 -10.84 -13.64 -7.12
C GLY A 406 -10.95 -12.89 -8.45
N HIS A 407 -11.02 -13.67 -9.53
CA HIS A 407 -10.99 -13.20 -10.91
C HIS A 407 -11.99 -12.05 -11.20
N ASP A 408 -11.54 -11.09 -12.00
CA ASP A 408 -12.38 -10.07 -12.64
C ASP A 408 -12.10 -10.06 -14.14
N VAL A 409 -13.14 -10.31 -14.94
CA VAL A 409 -13.09 -10.29 -16.41
C VAL A 409 -12.69 -8.92 -16.99
N LYS A 410 -12.77 -7.84 -16.19
CA LYS A 410 -12.35 -6.49 -16.57
C LYS A 410 -10.88 -6.19 -16.25
N ASP A 411 -10.18 -7.09 -15.57
CA ASP A 411 -8.75 -6.99 -15.27
C ASP A 411 -8.02 -8.28 -15.65
N SER A 412 -7.43 -8.28 -16.84
CA SER A 412 -6.62 -9.36 -17.40
C SER A 412 -5.38 -9.73 -16.57
N THR A 413 -5.07 -9.00 -15.50
CA THR A 413 -3.99 -9.33 -14.55
C THR A 413 -4.45 -10.05 -13.29
N THR A 414 -5.75 -10.27 -13.12
CA THR A 414 -6.27 -11.12 -12.04
C THR A 414 -6.02 -12.60 -12.32
N THR A 415 -5.72 -13.39 -11.29
CA THR A 415 -5.62 -14.85 -11.43
C THR A 415 -6.97 -15.45 -11.79
N GLN A 416 -6.92 -16.51 -12.60
CA GLN A 416 -8.06 -17.35 -12.97
C GLN A 416 -8.30 -18.48 -11.95
N ASP A 417 -7.36 -18.71 -11.03
CA ASP A 417 -7.48 -19.76 -10.04
C ASP A 417 -8.68 -19.51 -9.11
N PRO A 418 -9.50 -20.55 -8.81
CA PRO A 418 -10.66 -20.40 -7.94
C PRO A 418 -10.21 -20.02 -6.52
N VAL A 419 -10.67 -18.86 -6.06
CA VAL A 419 -10.37 -18.38 -4.70
C VAL A 419 -11.37 -18.98 -3.72
N GLY A 420 -10.84 -19.78 -2.79
CA GLY A 420 -11.62 -20.34 -1.67
C GLY A 420 -11.99 -19.29 -0.62
N PRO A 421 -12.92 -19.61 0.31
CA PRO A 421 -13.31 -18.70 1.37
C PRO A 421 -12.15 -18.46 2.35
N PHE A 422 -11.87 -17.18 2.66
CA PHE A 422 -10.83 -16.77 3.61
C PHE A 422 -11.23 -17.05 5.07
N ILE A 423 -11.19 -18.32 5.46
CA ILE A 423 -11.42 -18.77 6.84
C ILE A 423 -10.07 -18.94 7.51
N LEU A 424 -9.74 -18.11 8.49
CA LEU A 424 -8.46 -18.21 9.22
C LEU A 424 -8.53 -19.34 10.28
N PRO A 425 -7.85 -20.50 10.10
CA PRO A 425 -7.82 -21.55 11.11
C PRO A 425 -7.15 -21.07 12.41
N ILE A 426 -7.54 -21.65 13.55
CA ILE A 426 -6.93 -21.31 14.85
C ILE A 426 -5.53 -21.94 14.90
N LEU A 427 -4.50 -21.11 14.76
CA LEU A 427 -3.10 -21.52 14.89
C LEU A 427 -2.71 -21.47 16.37
N ARG A 428 -2.70 -22.64 17.03
CA ARG A 428 -2.29 -22.74 18.46
C ARG A 428 -0.81 -23.03 18.66
N ASP A 429 -0.15 -23.54 17.62
CA ASP A 429 1.20 -24.08 17.65
C ASP A 429 1.96 -23.54 16.43
N VAL A 430 3.01 -22.75 16.69
CA VAL A 430 3.89 -22.18 15.67
C VAL A 430 5.18 -22.98 15.49
N SER A 431 5.38 -24.09 16.22
CA SER A 431 6.63 -24.87 16.21
C SER A 431 7.00 -25.47 14.85
N LYS A 432 6.03 -25.56 13.94
CA LYS A 432 6.22 -26.05 12.57
C LYS A 432 6.54 -24.95 11.56
N LEU A 433 6.49 -23.67 11.96
CA LEU A 433 6.81 -22.55 11.09
C LEU A 433 8.31 -22.29 11.05
N CYS A 434 8.83 -21.94 9.87
CA CYS A 434 10.13 -21.32 9.75
C CYS A 434 10.00 -19.83 9.41
N ILE A 435 10.54 -18.96 10.27
CA ILE A 435 10.50 -17.50 10.15
C ILE A 435 11.86 -17.00 9.69
N GLY A 436 11.91 -16.30 8.55
CA GLY A 436 13.14 -15.73 8.00
C GLY A 436 13.34 -14.28 8.41
N ILE A 437 14.57 -13.94 8.81
CA ILE A 437 15.03 -12.61 9.19
C ILE A 437 16.04 -12.12 8.13
N PRO A 438 15.68 -11.22 7.20
CA PRO A 438 16.59 -10.80 6.14
C PRO A 438 17.69 -9.87 6.66
N LYS A 439 18.95 -10.30 6.60
CA LYS A 439 20.08 -9.52 7.12
C LYS A 439 20.28 -8.17 6.42
N GLU A 440 19.90 -8.06 5.15
CA GLU A 440 19.99 -6.82 4.37
C GLU A 440 19.00 -5.74 4.83
N TYR A 441 18.06 -6.06 5.73
CA TYR A 441 17.11 -5.10 6.31
C TYR A 441 17.66 -4.38 7.56
N HIS A 442 18.90 -4.67 7.99
CA HIS A 442 19.65 -3.81 8.90
C HIS A 442 20.23 -2.61 8.14
N THR A 443 19.36 -1.66 7.78
CA THR A 443 19.71 -0.49 6.95
C THR A 443 20.13 0.72 7.79
N PRO A 444 20.96 1.63 7.24
CA PRO A 444 21.16 2.96 7.83
C PRO A 444 19.82 3.66 8.10
N GLY A 445 19.72 4.36 9.22
CA GLY A 445 18.49 5.07 9.63
C GLY A 445 17.45 4.21 10.34
N LEU A 446 17.59 2.89 10.42
CA LEU A 446 16.74 2.05 11.27
C LEU A 446 16.94 2.45 12.74
N SER A 447 15.87 2.84 13.42
CA SER A 447 15.95 3.26 14.82
C SER A 447 16.28 2.08 15.73
N SER A 448 17.03 2.33 16.80
CA SER A 448 17.36 1.31 17.80
C SER A 448 16.12 0.72 18.47
N GLU A 449 15.05 1.50 18.60
CA GLU A 449 13.76 1.07 19.14
C GLU A 449 13.02 0.13 18.17
N THR A 450 12.95 0.47 16.87
CA THR A 450 12.39 -0.43 15.84
C THR A 450 13.21 -1.71 15.73
N GLN A 451 14.53 -1.64 15.80
CA GLN A 451 15.41 -2.81 15.79
C GLN A 451 15.18 -3.70 17.01
N ALA A 452 15.10 -3.12 18.22
CA ALA A 452 14.85 -3.88 19.45
C ALA A 452 13.47 -4.56 19.44
N LEU A 453 12.45 -3.89 18.89
CA LEU A 453 11.12 -4.46 18.69
C LEU A 453 11.14 -5.60 17.66
N TRP A 454 11.86 -5.44 16.54
CA TRP A 454 12.02 -6.50 15.55
C TRP A 454 12.70 -7.75 16.13
N SER A 455 13.79 -7.58 16.90
CA SER A 455 14.42 -8.69 17.66
C SER A 455 13.45 -9.33 18.64
N LYS A 456 12.75 -8.54 19.47
CA LYS A 456 11.75 -9.05 20.43
C LYS A 456 10.63 -9.85 19.76
N ALA A 457 10.23 -9.51 18.53
CA ALA A 457 9.25 -10.29 17.77
C ALA A 457 9.83 -11.61 17.25
N ALA A 458 11.11 -11.64 16.85
CA ALA A 458 11.80 -12.88 16.51
C ALA A 458 11.92 -13.80 17.76
N ASP A 459 12.34 -13.26 18.91
CA ASP A 459 12.41 -13.98 20.19
C ASP A 459 11.04 -14.54 20.62
N LEU A 460 9.95 -13.81 20.33
CA LEU A 460 8.58 -14.26 20.59
C LEU A 460 8.18 -15.46 19.71
N PHE A 461 8.59 -15.50 18.43
CA PHE A 461 8.38 -16.67 17.59
C PHE A 461 9.23 -17.87 18.08
N GLU A 462 10.50 -17.65 18.38
CA GLU A 462 11.43 -18.70 18.83
C GLU A 462 11.02 -19.31 20.19
N SER A 463 10.68 -18.47 21.18
CA SER A 463 10.20 -18.91 22.49
C SER A 463 8.85 -19.66 22.46
N LYS A 464 8.10 -19.55 21.36
CA LYS A 464 6.89 -20.32 21.08
C LYS A 464 7.16 -21.55 20.19
N GLY A 465 8.43 -21.86 19.94
CA GLY A 465 8.94 -23.05 19.27
C GLY A 465 9.17 -22.92 17.78
N ALA A 466 8.84 -21.78 17.15
CA ALA A 466 9.05 -21.61 15.71
C ALA A 466 10.54 -21.51 15.38
N LYS A 467 10.94 -22.02 14.21
CA LYS A 467 12.34 -21.98 13.78
C LYS A 467 12.67 -20.62 13.16
N VAL A 468 13.33 -19.74 13.91
CA VAL A 468 13.84 -18.46 13.39
C VAL A 468 15.18 -18.68 12.70
N VAL A 469 15.38 -18.10 11.52
CA VAL A 469 16.63 -18.19 10.73
C VAL A 469 17.00 -16.87 10.09
N GLU A 470 18.29 -16.54 10.05
CA GLU A 470 18.80 -15.48 9.17
C GLU A 470 18.68 -15.91 7.70
N VAL A 471 18.26 -14.98 6.83
CA VAL A 471 18.17 -15.18 5.38
C VAL A 471 18.85 -14.04 4.63
N SER A 472 19.07 -14.23 3.33
CA SER A 472 19.73 -13.24 2.46
C SER A 472 18.85 -12.91 1.26
N LEU A 473 18.52 -11.62 1.10
CA LEU A 473 17.85 -11.01 -0.04
C LEU A 473 18.78 -9.96 -0.69
N PRO A 474 19.94 -10.38 -1.25
CA PRO A 474 21.06 -9.50 -1.58
C PRO A 474 20.73 -8.39 -2.58
N HIS A 475 19.71 -8.55 -3.42
CA HIS A 475 19.32 -7.51 -4.39
C HIS A 475 18.36 -6.45 -3.82
N THR A 476 17.89 -6.57 -2.57
CA THR A 476 16.91 -5.64 -1.98
C THR A 476 17.42 -4.20 -1.90
N SER A 477 18.72 -4.00 -1.70
CA SER A 477 19.37 -2.68 -1.72
C SER A 477 19.19 -1.94 -3.06
N TYR A 478 19.00 -2.67 -4.17
CA TYR A 478 18.70 -2.08 -5.49
C TYR A 478 17.22 -1.75 -5.69
N SER A 479 16.32 -2.10 -4.76
CA SER A 479 14.87 -1.89 -4.92
C SER A 479 14.53 -0.42 -5.14
N ILE A 480 15.05 0.50 -4.32
CA ILE A 480 14.78 1.95 -4.46
C ILE A 480 15.10 2.49 -5.86
N VAL A 481 16.29 2.17 -6.41
CA VAL A 481 16.71 2.66 -7.73
C VAL A 481 15.98 1.95 -8.87
N CYS A 482 15.72 0.65 -8.73
CA CYS A 482 14.95 -0.13 -9.70
C CYS A 482 13.48 0.33 -9.74
N TYR A 483 12.88 0.63 -8.59
CA TYR A 483 11.52 1.14 -8.48
C TYR A 483 11.43 2.51 -9.13
N HIS A 484 12.36 3.41 -8.86
CA HIS A 484 12.36 4.75 -9.44
C HIS A 484 12.31 4.71 -10.98
N VAL A 485 13.13 3.88 -11.63
CA VAL A 485 13.13 3.74 -13.09
C VAL A 485 11.81 3.14 -13.61
N LEU A 486 11.34 2.04 -13.03
CA LEU A 486 10.11 1.36 -13.48
C LEU A 486 8.85 2.20 -13.21
N CYS A 487 8.78 2.83 -12.03
CA CYS A 487 7.67 3.68 -11.64
C CYS A 487 7.56 4.91 -12.52
N THR A 488 8.66 5.63 -12.75
CA THR A 488 8.62 6.83 -13.60
C THR A 488 8.28 6.49 -15.04
N ALA A 489 8.84 5.41 -15.60
CA ALA A 489 8.50 4.92 -16.93
C ALA A 489 7.01 4.57 -17.09
N GLU A 490 6.43 3.80 -16.15
CA GLU A 490 4.99 3.53 -16.17
C GLU A 490 4.14 4.78 -15.92
N VAL A 491 4.57 5.70 -15.06
CA VAL A 491 3.90 6.99 -14.82
C VAL A 491 3.83 7.85 -16.09
N ALA A 492 4.92 7.94 -16.86
CA ALA A 492 4.93 8.72 -18.10
C ALA A 492 3.87 8.21 -19.10
N SER A 493 3.70 6.89 -19.20
CA SER A 493 2.64 6.26 -20.02
C SER A 493 1.26 6.39 -19.40
N ASN A 494 1.09 6.05 -18.12
CA ASN A 494 -0.19 6.04 -17.42
C ASN A 494 -0.84 7.41 -17.36
N MET A 495 -0.03 8.45 -17.09
CA MET A 495 -0.49 9.82 -16.98
C MET A 495 -0.72 10.49 -18.34
N ALA A 496 -0.36 9.86 -19.47
CA ALA A 496 -0.54 10.46 -20.79
C ALA A 496 -2.02 10.74 -21.14
N ARG A 497 -2.93 9.93 -20.60
CA ARG A 497 -4.41 10.05 -20.77
C ARG A 497 -5.05 11.31 -20.20
N PHE A 498 -4.33 12.07 -19.37
CA PHE A 498 -4.86 13.27 -18.72
C PHE A 498 -4.45 14.50 -19.52
N ASP A 499 -5.35 14.94 -20.41
CA ASP A 499 -5.07 15.92 -21.45
C ASP A 499 -6.14 17.03 -21.58
N GLY A 500 -7.26 16.91 -20.87
CA GLY A 500 -8.38 17.85 -20.87
C GLY A 500 -9.34 17.73 -22.05
N LEU A 501 -9.28 16.64 -22.83
CA LEU A 501 -10.23 16.38 -23.92
C LEU A 501 -11.51 15.70 -23.44
N GLU A 502 -11.40 14.49 -22.87
CA GLU A 502 -12.56 13.67 -22.50
C GLU A 502 -13.07 13.97 -21.08
N TYR A 503 -12.18 14.26 -20.15
CA TYR A 503 -12.50 14.48 -18.73
C TYR A 503 -11.36 15.21 -18.00
N GLY A 504 -11.66 15.69 -16.78
CA GLY A 504 -10.69 16.36 -15.90
C GLY A 504 -10.51 17.84 -16.20
N HIS A 505 -9.40 18.41 -15.72
CA HIS A 505 -9.03 19.80 -15.95
C HIS A 505 -8.75 20.06 -17.43
N ARG A 506 -9.12 21.25 -17.91
CA ARG A 506 -8.76 21.77 -19.24
C ARG A 506 -8.39 23.23 -19.11
N CYS A 507 -7.21 23.61 -19.61
CA CYS A 507 -6.79 25.00 -19.61
C CYS A 507 -7.62 25.86 -20.59
N ASN A 508 -7.62 27.18 -20.37
CA ASN A 508 -8.24 28.15 -21.29
C ASN A 508 -7.33 28.55 -22.47
N VAL A 509 -6.15 27.93 -22.65
CA VAL A 509 -5.22 28.24 -23.74
C VAL A 509 -5.76 27.72 -25.06
N ASN A 510 -6.07 28.65 -25.98
CA ASN A 510 -6.60 28.36 -27.32
C ASN A 510 -5.65 28.88 -28.41
N VAL A 511 -4.46 28.28 -28.51
CA VAL A 511 -3.40 28.65 -29.47
C VAL A 511 -3.13 27.50 -30.45
N SER A 512 -2.88 26.31 -29.93
CA SER A 512 -2.81 25.04 -30.67
C SER A 512 -3.16 23.89 -29.73
N THR A 513 -3.38 22.70 -30.27
CA THR A 513 -3.65 21.49 -29.49
C THR A 513 -2.48 21.15 -28.57
N GLU A 514 -1.23 21.29 -29.04
CA GLU A 514 -0.02 21.06 -28.26
C GLU A 514 0.11 22.06 -27.11
N ALA A 515 -0.18 23.34 -27.37
CA ALA A 515 -0.17 24.39 -26.35
C ALA A 515 -1.25 24.13 -25.27
N MET A 516 -2.44 23.68 -25.68
CA MET A 516 -3.53 23.30 -24.79
C MET A 516 -3.16 22.09 -23.92
N TYR A 517 -2.58 21.03 -24.50
CA TYR A 517 -2.12 19.87 -23.73
C TYR A 517 -1.02 20.25 -22.72
N ALA A 518 -0.03 21.04 -23.16
CA ALA A 518 1.08 21.47 -22.31
C ALA A 518 0.60 22.35 -21.14
N ALA A 519 -0.29 23.30 -21.40
CA ALA A 519 -0.87 24.16 -20.37
C ALA A 519 -1.79 23.37 -19.42
N THR A 520 -2.70 22.55 -19.93
CA THR A 520 -3.58 21.69 -19.12
C THR A 520 -2.79 20.81 -18.15
N ARG A 521 -1.73 20.15 -18.63
CA ARG A 521 -0.87 19.29 -17.79
C ARG A 521 0.00 20.07 -16.81
N ARG A 522 0.37 21.31 -17.14
CA ARG A 522 1.09 22.23 -16.25
C ARG A 522 0.19 22.86 -15.18
N GLU A 523 -1.09 23.03 -15.46
CA GLU A 523 -2.07 23.55 -14.50
C GLU A 523 -2.59 22.43 -13.58
N GLY A 524 -2.81 21.23 -14.11
CA GLY A 524 -3.45 20.13 -13.38
C GLY A 524 -2.53 19.31 -12.46
N PHE A 525 -1.23 19.19 -12.74
CA PHE A 525 -0.30 18.32 -11.98
C PHE A 525 0.70 19.12 -11.14
N ASN A 526 1.01 18.68 -9.90
CA ASN A 526 2.13 19.23 -9.13
C ASN A 526 3.52 18.86 -9.70
N ASP A 527 4.59 19.41 -9.08
CA ASP A 527 5.97 19.16 -9.50
C ASP A 527 6.46 17.72 -9.27
N VAL A 528 5.89 16.98 -8.32
CA VAL A 528 6.21 15.56 -8.11
C VAL A 528 5.74 14.73 -9.31
N VAL A 529 4.47 14.89 -9.69
CA VAL A 529 3.87 14.19 -10.82
C VAL A 529 4.57 14.59 -12.13
N ARG A 530 4.79 15.89 -12.36
CA ARG A 530 5.55 16.38 -13.53
C ARG A 530 6.97 15.84 -13.58
N GLY A 531 7.68 15.85 -12.45
CA GLY A 531 9.05 15.33 -12.34
C GLY A 531 9.12 13.85 -12.72
N ARG A 532 8.20 13.02 -12.21
CA ARG A 532 8.15 11.59 -12.54
C ARG A 532 7.81 11.34 -14.02
N ILE A 533 6.92 12.15 -14.62
CA ILE A 533 6.64 12.09 -16.07
C ILE A 533 7.90 12.41 -16.90
N LEU A 534 8.64 13.45 -16.52
CA LEU A 534 9.88 13.86 -17.22
C LEU A 534 10.97 12.78 -17.11
N SER A 535 11.22 12.23 -15.92
CA SER A 535 12.17 11.13 -15.73
C SER A 535 11.75 9.87 -16.52
N GLY A 536 10.46 9.53 -16.53
CA GLY A 536 9.95 8.39 -17.26
C GLY A 536 10.15 8.51 -18.77
N ASN A 537 9.83 9.68 -19.33
CA ASN A 537 10.10 9.96 -20.74
C ASN A 537 11.59 9.85 -21.07
N PHE A 538 12.49 10.34 -20.20
CA PHE A 538 13.93 10.19 -20.37
C PHE A 538 14.37 8.72 -20.40
N PHE A 539 13.92 7.88 -19.46
CA PHE A 539 14.26 6.44 -19.44
C PHE A 539 13.64 5.64 -20.60
N LEU A 540 12.58 6.16 -21.22
CA LEU A 540 11.90 5.55 -22.37
C LEU A 540 12.39 6.08 -23.74
N LEU A 541 13.33 7.03 -23.78
CA LEU A 541 14.00 7.42 -25.03
C LEU A 541 14.69 6.20 -25.64
N LYS A 542 14.66 6.09 -26.97
CA LYS A 542 15.21 4.94 -27.71
C LYS A 542 16.68 4.65 -27.38
N GLU A 543 17.47 5.68 -27.13
CA GLU A 543 18.88 5.60 -26.75
C GLU A 543 19.10 5.16 -25.29
N ASN A 544 18.12 5.35 -24.41
CA ASN A 544 18.20 5.03 -22.98
C ASN A 544 17.46 3.73 -22.59
N TYR A 545 16.54 3.25 -23.43
CA TYR A 545 15.58 2.20 -23.09
C TYR A 545 16.23 0.90 -22.59
N ASP A 546 17.28 0.43 -23.26
CA ASP A 546 17.98 -0.80 -22.89
C ASP A 546 18.83 -0.65 -21.62
N ASP A 547 19.48 0.51 -21.46
CA ASP A 547 20.38 0.81 -20.34
C ASP A 547 19.64 1.09 -19.03
N TYR A 548 18.44 1.68 -19.10
CA TYR A 548 17.62 2.01 -17.94
C TYR A 548 16.43 1.05 -17.76
N PHE A 549 15.44 1.08 -18.66
CA PHE A 549 14.17 0.36 -18.43
C PHE A 549 14.35 -1.17 -18.49
N VAL A 550 15.01 -1.69 -19.53
CA VAL A 550 15.27 -3.14 -19.65
C VAL A 550 16.24 -3.61 -18.55
N LYS A 551 17.23 -2.80 -18.18
CA LYS A 551 18.12 -3.09 -17.05
C LYS A 551 17.37 -3.15 -15.72
N ALA A 552 16.47 -2.22 -15.44
CA ALA A 552 15.64 -2.22 -14.24
C ALA A 552 14.71 -3.45 -14.19
N GLN A 553 14.09 -3.85 -15.31
CA GLN A 553 13.33 -5.11 -15.36
C GLN A 553 14.19 -6.35 -15.06
N LYS A 554 15.45 -6.40 -15.52
CA LYS A 554 16.40 -7.47 -15.17
C LYS A 554 16.73 -7.46 -13.66
N VAL A 555 16.91 -6.29 -13.05
CA VAL A 555 17.13 -6.15 -11.60
C VAL A 555 15.89 -6.58 -10.80
N ARG A 556 14.69 -6.17 -11.21
CA ARG A 556 13.42 -6.62 -10.63
C ARG A 556 13.32 -8.15 -10.61
N ARG A 557 13.76 -8.83 -11.68
CA ARG A 557 13.79 -10.30 -11.73
C ARG A 557 14.79 -10.91 -10.74
N LEU A 558 15.93 -10.27 -10.48
CA LEU A 558 16.87 -10.71 -9.45
C LEU A 558 16.27 -10.57 -8.04
N ILE A 559 15.62 -9.44 -7.73
CA ILE A 559 14.89 -9.21 -6.48
C ILE A 559 13.81 -10.29 -6.27
N ALA A 560 12.97 -10.55 -7.28
CA ALA A 560 11.96 -11.61 -7.21
C ALA A 560 12.56 -13.00 -7.03
N ASN A 561 13.67 -13.31 -7.71
CA ASN A 561 14.36 -14.60 -7.58
C ASN A 561 14.93 -14.82 -6.17
N ASP A 562 15.32 -13.77 -5.43
CA ASP A 562 15.83 -13.91 -4.06
C ASP A 562 14.74 -14.39 -3.10
N PHE A 563 13.54 -13.78 -3.15
CA PHE A 563 12.40 -14.27 -2.39
C PHE A 563 12.06 -15.73 -2.76
N VAL A 564 12.07 -16.08 -4.05
CA VAL A 564 11.82 -17.47 -4.49
C VAL A 564 12.84 -18.44 -3.89
N LYS A 565 14.15 -18.09 -3.85
CA LYS A 565 15.17 -18.93 -3.20
C LYS A 565 14.90 -19.11 -1.70
N VAL A 566 14.56 -18.02 -1.00
CA VAL A 566 14.31 -18.05 0.45
C VAL A 566 13.06 -18.84 0.79
N PHE A 567 11.96 -18.66 0.08
CA PHE A 567 10.76 -19.47 0.29
C PHE A 567 10.97 -20.95 -0.09
N ASN A 568 11.83 -21.24 -1.06
CA ASN A 568 12.21 -22.61 -1.45
C ASN A 568 13.21 -23.28 -0.48
N SER A 569 13.89 -22.53 0.40
CA SER A 569 14.77 -23.13 1.43
C SER A 569 14.02 -23.62 2.67
N GLY A 570 12.68 -23.52 2.67
CA GLY A 570 11.80 -23.97 3.74
C GLY A 570 11.30 -22.87 4.67
N VAL A 571 11.61 -21.60 4.39
CA VAL A 571 11.05 -20.45 5.12
C VAL A 571 9.59 -20.23 4.73
N ASP A 572 8.70 -20.08 5.69
CA ASP A 572 7.27 -19.90 5.44
C ASP A 572 6.85 -18.43 5.35
N ILE A 573 7.38 -17.61 6.26
CA ILE A 573 7.09 -16.18 6.40
C ILE A 573 8.40 -15.44 6.66
N LEU A 574 8.55 -14.23 6.11
CA LEU A 574 9.60 -13.30 6.52
C LEU A 574 9.03 -12.30 7.53
N LEU A 575 9.80 -12.04 8.59
CA LEU A 575 9.51 -11.00 9.58
C LEU A 575 10.50 -9.85 9.39
N THR A 576 10.00 -8.65 9.13
CA THR A 576 10.82 -7.44 8.91
C THR A 576 10.23 -6.22 9.63
N PRO A 577 10.97 -5.12 9.79
CA PRO A 577 10.37 -3.82 10.07
C PRO A 577 9.43 -3.42 8.93
N THR A 578 8.42 -2.59 9.21
CA THR A 578 7.63 -1.92 8.17
C THR A 578 8.22 -0.55 7.83
N THR A 579 8.61 0.22 8.84
CA THR A 579 9.18 1.57 8.74
C THR A 579 10.51 1.66 9.49
N LEU A 580 11.30 2.71 9.24
CA LEU A 580 12.59 2.95 9.92
C LEU A 580 12.42 3.35 11.40
N SER A 581 11.35 4.08 11.70
CA SER A 581 11.00 4.61 13.03
C SER A 581 9.48 4.60 13.22
N ASP A 582 9.03 5.11 14.37
CA ASP A 582 7.68 5.64 14.55
C ASP A 582 7.46 6.94 13.73
N ALA A 583 6.25 7.51 13.83
CA ALA A 583 5.81 8.61 12.98
C ALA A 583 6.55 9.92 13.28
N VAL A 584 7.18 10.51 12.25
CA VAL A 584 7.95 11.76 12.37
C VAL A 584 7.07 13.02 12.33
N PRO A 585 7.50 14.13 12.96
CA PRO A 585 6.86 15.44 12.83
C PRO A 585 6.79 15.93 11.38
N TYR A 586 5.64 16.50 10.99
CA TYR A 586 5.44 17.05 9.65
C TYR A 586 6.48 18.10 9.26
N VAL A 587 6.80 19.02 10.18
CA VAL A 587 7.78 20.10 9.96
C VAL A 587 9.21 19.60 9.82
N GLU A 588 9.51 18.37 10.23
CA GLU A 588 10.79 17.72 9.97
C GLU A 588 10.75 16.95 8.66
N PHE A 589 9.66 16.20 8.42
CA PHE A 589 9.42 15.46 7.20
C PHE A 589 9.52 16.35 5.94
N ILE A 590 8.88 17.52 5.91
CA ILE A 590 8.88 18.39 4.71
C ILE A 590 10.20 19.14 4.43
N LYS A 591 11.25 18.94 5.24
CA LYS A 591 12.58 19.50 4.96
C LYS A 591 13.27 18.79 3.80
N GLU A 592 12.88 17.55 3.52
CA GLU A 592 13.38 16.74 2.42
C GLU A 592 12.42 16.74 1.22
N ASP A 593 12.93 16.45 0.03
CA ASP A 593 12.12 16.34 -1.18
C ASP A 593 11.31 15.02 -1.24
N ASN A 594 10.29 14.94 -2.10
CA ASN A 594 9.44 13.75 -2.25
C ASN A 594 10.21 12.45 -2.57
N ARG A 595 11.29 12.52 -3.37
CA ARG A 595 12.06 11.34 -3.77
C ARG A 595 12.87 10.79 -2.60
N THR A 596 13.54 11.67 -1.84
CA THR A 596 14.31 11.27 -0.65
C THR A 596 13.38 10.66 0.41
N ARG A 597 12.26 11.33 0.71
CA ARG A 597 11.23 10.84 1.65
C ARG A 597 10.61 9.50 1.23
N SER A 598 10.41 9.28 -0.08
CA SER A 598 9.91 7.99 -0.60
C SER A 598 10.97 6.89 -0.49
N ALA A 599 12.23 7.21 -0.78
CA ALA A 599 13.35 6.26 -0.69
C ALA A 599 13.60 5.77 0.75
N GLN A 600 13.47 6.66 1.74
CA GLN A 600 13.56 6.31 3.16
C GLN A 600 12.33 5.52 3.63
N GLY A 601 11.12 6.05 3.35
CA GLY A 601 9.88 5.46 3.85
C GLY A 601 9.58 4.06 3.30
N ASP A 602 9.98 3.77 2.06
CA ASP A 602 9.59 2.54 1.37
C ASP A 602 10.69 1.44 1.36
N ILE A 603 11.79 1.65 2.09
CA ILE A 603 13.01 0.81 2.02
C ILE A 603 12.77 -0.69 2.34
N PHE A 604 11.82 -1.01 3.22
CA PHE A 604 11.46 -2.38 3.58
C PHE A 604 10.31 -2.96 2.76
N THR A 605 9.68 -2.14 1.92
CA THR A 605 8.36 -2.44 1.35
C THR A 605 8.33 -2.57 -0.17
N GLN A 606 9.17 -1.85 -0.94
CA GLN A 606 9.14 -1.87 -2.43
C GLN A 606 9.54 -3.22 -3.04
N SER A 607 10.51 -3.92 -2.46
CA SER A 607 10.99 -5.24 -2.94
C SER A 607 9.85 -6.27 -2.99
N VAL A 608 8.88 -6.15 -2.08
CA VAL A 608 7.68 -6.98 -2.00
C VAL A 608 6.73 -6.72 -3.18
N ASN A 609 6.48 -5.45 -3.55
CA ASN A 609 5.66 -5.11 -4.72
C ASN A 609 6.32 -5.59 -6.02
N MET A 610 7.64 -5.42 -6.13
CA MET A 610 8.41 -5.93 -7.27
C MET A 610 8.26 -7.43 -7.46
N ALA A 611 8.29 -8.20 -6.38
CA ALA A 611 8.13 -9.65 -6.37
C ALA A 611 6.65 -10.10 -6.45
N GLY A 612 5.68 -9.18 -6.34
CA GLY A 612 4.24 -9.48 -6.39
C GLY A 612 3.67 -10.16 -5.13
N LEU A 613 4.46 -10.26 -4.06
CA LEU A 613 4.17 -11.07 -2.87
C LEU A 613 3.15 -10.42 -1.92
N PRO A 614 2.37 -11.18 -1.14
CA PRO A 614 1.50 -10.63 -0.10
C PRO A 614 2.33 -10.20 1.11
N ALA A 615 1.97 -9.08 1.72
CA ALA A 615 2.56 -8.62 2.97
C ALA A 615 1.57 -7.83 3.82
N ILE A 616 1.71 -7.94 5.15
CA ILE A 616 0.81 -7.32 6.13
C ILE A 616 1.64 -6.63 7.21
N ASN A 617 1.30 -5.37 7.52
CA ASN A 617 1.73 -4.72 8.74
C ASN A 617 0.82 -5.15 9.90
N VAL A 618 1.41 -5.53 11.02
CA VAL A 618 0.72 -5.72 12.31
C VAL A 618 1.34 -4.75 13.33
N PRO A 619 0.54 -3.92 14.04
CA PRO A 619 1.04 -3.08 15.13
C PRO A 619 1.63 -3.94 16.24
N MET A 620 2.87 -3.66 16.66
CA MET A 620 3.55 -4.47 17.67
C MET A 620 3.53 -3.82 19.05
N ALA A 621 3.97 -2.56 19.14
CA ALA A 621 4.14 -1.86 20.41
C ALA A 621 4.06 -0.34 20.23
N LEU A 622 3.92 0.38 21.35
CA LEU A 622 4.18 1.81 21.38
C LEU A 622 5.65 2.07 21.69
N SER A 623 6.22 3.06 20.99
CA SER A 623 7.56 3.58 21.21
C SER A 623 7.72 4.25 22.57
N SER A 624 8.96 4.61 22.89
CA SER A 624 9.36 5.50 23.96
C SER A 624 8.54 6.81 23.93
N GLN A 625 8.22 7.34 22.74
CA GLN A 625 7.36 8.52 22.55
C GLN A 625 5.86 8.23 22.70
N GLY A 626 5.42 6.97 22.75
CA GLY A 626 4.01 6.60 22.86
C GLY A 626 3.32 6.51 21.50
N LEU A 627 4.09 6.35 20.42
CA LEU A 627 3.62 6.25 19.04
C LEU A 627 3.69 4.81 18.52
N PRO A 628 2.88 4.43 17.52
CA PRO A 628 2.90 3.07 17.00
C PRO A 628 4.21 2.71 16.31
N VAL A 629 4.69 1.48 16.57
CA VAL A 629 5.66 0.78 15.74
C VAL A 629 5.03 -0.53 15.26
N GLY A 630 5.01 -0.72 13.94
CA GLY A 630 4.48 -1.92 13.28
C GLY A 630 5.59 -2.76 12.65
N LEU A 631 5.37 -4.07 12.61
CA LEU A 631 6.23 -5.02 11.90
C LEU A 631 5.49 -5.64 10.73
N GLN A 632 6.25 -5.99 9.69
CA GLN A 632 5.77 -6.56 8.46
C GLN A 632 6.00 -8.08 8.46
N LEU A 633 4.95 -8.82 8.12
CA LEU A 633 5.03 -10.23 7.73
C LEU A 633 4.88 -10.33 6.21
N ILE A 634 5.78 -11.04 5.53
CA ILE A 634 5.76 -11.26 4.07
C ILE A 634 5.53 -12.76 3.80
N GLY A 635 4.52 -13.09 3.01
CA GLY A 635 4.17 -14.47 2.65
C GLY A 635 4.61 -14.88 1.26
N ARG A 636 4.49 -16.18 0.97
CA ARG A 636 4.56 -16.72 -0.40
C ARG A 636 3.40 -16.19 -1.25
N ALA A 637 3.62 -16.03 -2.56
CA ALA A 637 2.56 -15.65 -3.50
C ALA A 637 1.34 -16.59 -3.39
N PHE A 638 0.13 -16.00 -3.41
CA PHE A 638 -1.16 -16.68 -3.25
C PHE A 638 -1.33 -17.47 -1.94
N SER A 639 -0.44 -17.29 -0.96
CA SER A 639 -0.54 -17.87 0.38
C SER A 639 -1.11 -16.86 1.40
N ASP A 640 -1.89 -15.88 0.94
CA ASP A 640 -2.48 -14.80 1.72
C ASP A 640 -3.25 -15.29 2.96
N GLN A 641 -3.98 -16.42 2.86
CA GLN A 641 -4.68 -17.03 3.99
C GLN A 641 -3.71 -17.58 5.05
N GLN A 642 -2.57 -18.16 4.65
CA GLN A 642 -1.52 -18.60 5.58
C GLN A 642 -0.87 -17.38 6.26
N LEU A 643 -0.56 -16.33 5.48
CA LEU A 643 0.00 -15.08 6.00
C LEU A 643 -0.94 -14.46 7.06
N LEU A 644 -2.23 -14.34 6.75
CA LEU A 644 -3.24 -13.82 7.67
C LEU A 644 -3.42 -14.70 8.91
N THR A 645 -3.28 -16.02 8.77
CA THR A 645 -3.33 -16.96 9.91
C THR A 645 -2.18 -16.72 10.89
N VAL A 646 -0.95 -16.55 10.38
CA VAL A 646 0.23 -16.23 11.20
C VAL A 646 0.14 -14.82 11.78
N ALA A 647 -0.36 -13.85 11.00
CA ALA A 647 -0.57 -12.48 11.44
C ALA A 647 -1.58 -12.36 12.58
N ARG A 648 -2.69 -13.12 12.54
CA ARG A 648 -3.66 -13.14 13.66
C ARG A 648 -3.05 -13.72 14.93
N TRP A 649 -2.31 -14.82 14.81
CA TRP A 649 -1.59 -15.37 15.97
C TRP A 649 -0.62 -14.34 16.58
N PHE A 650 0.12 -13.62 15.73
CA PHE A 650 1.05 -12.59 16.17
C PHE A 650 0.34 -11.40 16.85
N GLU A 651 -0.77 -10.92 16.27
CA GLU A 651 -1.67 -9.92 16.86
C GLU A 651 -2.17 -10.34 18.25
N GLU A 652 -2.63 -11.59 18.41
CA GLU A 652 -3.06 -12.16 19.70
C GLU A 652 -1.93 -12.19 20.75
N GLN A 653 -0.66 -12.39 20.34
CA GLN A 653 0.47 -12.40 21.28
C GLN A 653 0.91 -10.99 21.71
N VAL A 654 0.83 -9.98 20.83
CA VAL A 654 1.39 -8.63 21.10
C VAL A 654 0.41 -7.69 21.79
N GLN A 655 -0.91 -7.89 21.61
CA GLN A 655 -1.98 -7.14 22.28
C GLN A 655 -1.79 -5.62 22.22
N PHE A 656 -1.55 -5.09 21.01
CA PHE A 656 -1.29 -3.66 20.80
C PHE A 656 -2.43 -2.78 21.35
N PRO A 657 -2.12 -1.71 22.11
CA PRO A 657 -3.13 -0.90 22.79
C PRO A 657 -3.96 -0.05 21.82
N VAL A 658 -5.27 -0.01 22.06
CA VAL A 658 -6.21 0.85 21.33
C VAL A 658 -5.88 2.33 21.58
N ILE A 659 -5.88 3.13 20.51
CA ILE A 659 -5.62 4.58 20.57
C ILE A 659 -6.65 5.30 21.46
N GLN A 660 -6.19 6.14 22.40
CA GLN A 660 -7.05 6.91 23.29
C GLN A 660 -7.12 8.36 22.82
N LEU A 661 -8.08 8.66 21.96
CA LEU A 661 -8.37 10.01 21.42
C LEU A 661 -9.18 10.89 22.40
N GLN A 662 -9.12 10.58 23.69
CA GLN A 662 -10.16 10.94 24.67
C GLN A 662 -10.25 12.44 24.95
N GLU A 663 -9.19 13.21 24.68
CA GLU A 663 -9.16 14.67 24.85
C GLU A 663 -9.73 15.47 23.66
N LEU A 664 -9.95 14.86 22.49
CA LEU A 664 -10.46 15.58 21.31
C LEU A 664 -11.93 16.00 21.47
N MET A 665 -12.73 15.18 22.16
CA MET A 665 -14.17 15.42 22.30
C MET A 665 -14.47 16.55 23.28
N ASP A 666 -13.68 16.70 24.34
CA ASP A 666 -13.87 17.72 25.36
C ASP A 666 -13.21 19.05 24.95
N ASN A 667 -12.01 19.04 24.35
CA ASN A 667 -11.31 20.27 23.96
C ASN A 667 -11.81 20.90 22.65
N CYS A 668 -12.43 20.17 21.72
CA CYS A 668 -13.03 20.82 20.55
C CYS A 668 -14.20 21.75 20.96
N GLN A 669 -14.90 21.47 22.07
CA GLN A 669 -15.93 22.39 22.58
C GLN A 669 -15.37 23.75 23.01
N SER A 670 -14.16 23.80 23.59
CA SER A 670 -13.53 25.07 23.98
C SER A 670 -12.93 25.83 22.79
N ILE A 671 -12.35 25.12 21.80
CA ILE A 671 -11.81 25.74 20.58
C ILE A 671 -12.94 26.40 19.76
N PHE A 672 -14.08 25.72 19.55
CA PHE A 672 -15.22 26.31 18.82
C PHE A 672 -15.95 27.44 19.58
N GLN A 673 -15.76 27.56 20.90
CA GLN A 673 -16.23 28.75 21.64
C GLN A 673 -15.37 29.98 21.31
N HIS A 674 -14.05 29.83 21.14
CA HIS A 674 -13.16 30.93 20.78
C HIS A 674 -13.39 31.46 19.35
N GLU A 675 -13.64 30.59 18.36
CA GLU A 675 -14.00 31.04 16.99
C GLU A 675 -15.35 31.76 16.92
N LYS A 676 -16.33 31.36 17.75
CA LYS A 676 -17.60 32.10 17.85
C LYS A 676 -17.43 33.47 18.50
N LEU A 677 -16.52 33.63 19.46
CA LEU A 677 -16.28 34.92 20.11
C LEU A 677 -15.54 35.92 19.22
N THR A 678 -14.62 35.47 18.36
CA THR A 678 -13.90 36.37 17.43
C THR A 678 -14.77 36.87 16.27
N SER A 679 -15.81 36.13 15.87
CA SER A 679 -16.73 36.54 14.79
C SER A 679 -17.79 37.58 15.20
N VAL A 680 -17.89 37.95 16.48
CA VAL A 680 -18.89 38.91 16.99
C VAL A 680 -18.32 40.33 17.19
N SER A 681 -16.99 40.52 17.08
CA SER A 681 -16.31 41.81 17.33
C SER A 681 -15.96 42.61 16.06
N LEU A 682 -16.65 42.39 14.95
CA LEU A 682 -16.60 43.23 13.75
C LEU A 682 -18.02 43.55 13.26
N LYS A 683 -18.59 44.62 13.82
CA LYS A 683 -19.79 45.34 13.35
C LYS A 683 -19.57 46.83 13.57
#